data_AF-A0A3B6A1U6-F1
#
_entry.id   AF-A0A3B6A1U6-F1
#
_cell.length_a   1.000
_cell.length_b   1.000
_cell.length_c   1.000
_cell.angle_alpha   90.00
_cell.angle_beta   90.00
_cell.angle_gamma   90.00
#
_symmetry.space_group_name_H-M   'P 1'
#
loop_
_entity.id
_entity.type
_entity.pdbx_description
1 polymer ?
#
loop_
_entity_poly.entity_id
_entity_poly.type
_entity_poly.pdbx_seq_one_letter_code
_entity_poly.pdbx_strand_id
1 'polypeptide(L)'
;MTTPKHISLSILEEITNGFSVGSRIGRGGFADVYKGVYNGRDIAVKLLLVDAARGIDDQQFKNEVGNLLRAKHRNIVQLVGYCYETKKIFVERNGDFSEHIYKAICFEYLQGGSLDTRLHDQSFAPNWSTRYNIIKGVCGGLNFLHKCVPQILHLDLKPANILLDSSMEPKVADLGLSRLFTQSYTHVTEKAVGTRKYMPPEFIKYCIISPKNDVFSLGVVMIEIMTAPASYSNYLEVGNVAQLMQQVLTNCTMVEATSNYRSEEIRQLETCIKLAIRCVDSERDNRPSVADILDTLNETETRIPKRQLTDVPLYLATGPKYTMGNTLKTTRDEQDNITNEHQNCSSMAKDNNSNLQQVGDIRETTSSMKEALIIGRTKEKQKILSILSESSTQEITFLPIYGIGGIGKTTMAQLVFNDLQFKEYSRVWTYVSQTFDMKKIGNSIITQLSGNKSEHTDLQMIENSLQKLLSGKRVLIILDDLWERQSSQLKKLEGMLKLGEGGKVVVVVTTREESIAQNIHTDTVEPYKLAPLTDDICWTIIKIKSSFETRAERAQLELIGKEIAKKCGGLALAAQSIGYTLGNMEFDEWVSVNNSEIWDVLATGEYSPDHVHASLQLTYHRMDPYLKLCFAYCATFPKGHWMAIEDLIYQWIALGLVEPSRTFSNIQTGHKYIRHLFGTCFIEHPSWSQSTSYYSLFMKPDNFLIMHDLAHDLARSVLANEINIESPSCRYAWLTDHRKLFKSSMNPLAKLFKSSMDPLTKIRALHFIDRGSLQLHAEALSGAKCLCVLDLSKCCAQELPDSIGQLKQLRYLDASWNVDVPEPPEYPDPPESTMIPKALGSLNKLQYLNLSFRRRPIGLPEVISKLTELRYLNTSFCEGYYLLDSPSANQSFIDCIGTLPNLEQLDMSWNDYVFCVPESFSRLK
;
A
#
# COMPACT_ATOMS: atom_id res chain seq x y z
N MET A 1 -8.70 48.09 7.77
CA MET A 1 -8.76 46.87 6.94
C MET A 1 -10.10 46.83 6.22
N THR A 2 -10.08 46.62 4.91
CA THR A 2 -11.24 46.64 4.01
C THR A 2 -12.17 45.44 4.25
N THR A 3 -13.47 45.65 4.12
CA THR A 3 -14.47 44.56 4.05
C THR A 3 -14.12 43.62 2.90
N PRO A 4 -14.20 42.28 3.05
CA PRO A 4 -13.97 41.35 1.96
C PRO A 4 -14.93 41.67 0.81
N LYS A 5 -14.40 41.81 -0.41
CA LYS A 5 -15.17 42.21 -1.59
C LYS A 5 -15.34 41.05 -2.56
N HIS A 6 -16.40 41.13 -3.36
CA HIS A 6 -16.50 40.35 -4.57
C HIS A 6 -15.35 40.76 -5.51
N ILE A 7 -14.55 39.79 -5.95
CA ILE A 7 -13.46 39.97 -6.93
C ILE A 7 -13.89 39.25 -8.20
N SER A 8 -13.91 39.95 -9.33
CA SER A 8 -14.36 39.33 -10.58
C SER A 8 -13.37 38.29 -11.08
N LEU A 9 -13.88 37.33 -11.86
CA LEU A 9 -13.04 36.26 -12.42
C LEU A 9 -11.94 36.84 -13.32
N SER A 10 -12.24 37.88 -14.08
CA SER A 10 -11.24 38.57 -14.92
C SER A 10 -10.05 39.09 -14.12
N ILE A 11 -10.30 39.64 -12.93
CA ILE A 11 -9.24 40.12 -12.04
C ILE A 11 -8.48 38.92 -11.47
N LEU A 12 -9.15 37.83 -11.11
CA LEU A 12 -8.49 36.62 -10.63
C LEU A 12 -7.61 35.98 -11.70
N GLU A 13 -8.08 35.93 -12.95
CA GLU A 13 -7.29 35.50 -14.11
C GLU A 13 -6.05 36.39 -14.27
N GLU A 14 -6.19 37.71 -14.20
CA GLU A 14 -5.05 38.64 -14.31
C GLU A 14 -4.00 38.43 -13.21
N ILE A 15 -4.41 38.49 -11.94
CA ILE A 15 -3.48 38.46 -10.80
C ILE A 15 -2.80 37.10 -10.59
N THR A 16 -3.35 36.03 -11.18
CA THR A 16 -2.79 34.67 -11.11
C THR A 16 -2.08 34.25 -12.40
N ASN A 17 -1.94 35.15 -13.38
CA ASN A 17 -1.39 34.86 -14.71
C ASN A 17 -2.17 33.73 -15.40
N GLY A 18 -3.49 33.87 -15.51
CA GLY A 18 -4.42 32.93 -16.13
C GLY A 18 -4.53 31.60 -15.39
N PHE A 19 -4.40 31.58 -14.06
CA PHE A 19 -4.30 30.35 -13.26
C PHE A 19 -3.17 29.42 -13.75
N SER A 20 -2.03 29.99 -14.15
CA SER A 20 -0.90 29.20 -14.68
C SER A 20 -0.34 28.22 -13.63
N VAL A 21 0.29 27.14 -14.12
CA VAL A 21 0.97 26.15 -13.27
C VAL A 21 2.07 26.79 -12.43
N GLY A 22 2.77 27.81 -12.95
CA GLY A 22 3.81 28.53 -12.22
C GLY A 22 3.29 29.35 -11.03
N SER A 23 2.03 29.77 -11.08
CA SER A 23 1.36 30.45 -9.97
C SER A 23 0.73 29.48 -8.97
N ARG A 24 0.66 28.17 -9.26
CA ARG A 24 -0.03 27.20 -8.39
C ARG A 24 0.84 26.83 -7.19
N ILE A 25 0.31 27.06 -5.99
CA ILE A 25 0.98 26.82 -4.71
C ILE A 25 0.41 25.60 -3.95
N GLY A 26 -0.73 25.06 -4.37
CA GLY A 26 -1.31 23.85 -3.77
C GLY A 26 -2.35 23.21 -4.68
N ARG A 27 -2.50 21.88 -4.58
CA ARG A 27 -3.50 21.09 -5.31
C ARG A 27 -4.13 20.06 -4.37
N GLY A 28 -5.44 20.14 -4.19
CA GLY A 28 -6.24 19.21 -3.38
C GLY A 28 -7.28 18.46 -4.21
N GLY A 29 -8.00 17.54 -3.57
CA GLY A 29 -9.06 16.76 -4.21
C GLY A 29 -10.31 17.56 -4.63
N PHE A 30 -10.44 18.79 -4.13
CA PHE A 30 -11.64 19.63 -4.32
C PHE A 30 -11.32 21.06 -4.82
N ALA A 31 -10.05 21.47 -4.82
CA ALA A 31 -9.64 22.82 -5.18
C ALA A 31 -8.15 22.88 -5.58
N ASP A 32 -7.83 23.81 -6.46
CA ASP A 32 -6.45 24.25 -6.73
C ASP A 32 -6.22 25.61 -6.05
N VAL A 33 -5.02 25.86 -5.52
CA VAL A 33 -4.65 27.12 -4.87
C VAL A 33 -3.53 27.80 -5.64
N TYR A 34 -3.74 29.06 -5.99
CA TYR A 34 -2.81 29.88 -6.77
C TYR A 34 -2.33 31.07 -5.95
N LYS A 35 -1.06 31.46 -6.10
CA LYS A 35 -0.54 32.74 -5.62
C LYS A 35 -0.89 33.82 -6.64
N GLY A 36 -1.34 34.97 -6.15
CA GLY A 36 -1.54 36.16 -6.97
C GLY A 36 -1.20 37.44 -6.23
N VAL A 37 -1.16 38.56 -6.94
CA VAL A 37 -0.90 39.89 -6.38
C VAL A 37 -2.12 40.78 -6.56
N TYR A 38 -2.81 41.11 -5.47
CA TYR A 38 -4.02 41.94 -5.49
C TYR A 38 -3.82 43.21 -4.67
N ASN A 39 -4.04 44.38 -5.29
CA ASN A 39 -3.79 45.70 -4.67
C ASN A 39 -2.39 45.82 -4.02
N GLY A 40 -1.37 45.29 -4.70
CA GLY A 40 0.02 45.31 -4.23
C GLY A 40 0.33 44.35 -3.07
N ARG A 41 -0.54 43.38 -2.77
CA ARG A 41 -0.35 42.37 -1.73
C ARG A 41 -0.42 40.96 -2.29
N ASP A 42 0.45 40.08 -1.81
CA ASP A 42 0.37 38.65 -2.10
C ASP A 42 -0.90 38.05 -1.48
N ILE A 43 -1.65 37.30 -2.28
CA ILE A 43 -2.85 36.57 -1.87
C ILE A 43 -2.80 35.12 -2.34
N ALA A 44 -3.55 34.25 -1.67
CA ALA A 44 -3.80 32.88 -2.08
C ALA A 44 -5.23 32.76 -2.63
N VAL A 45 -5.39 32.27 -3.86
CA VAL A 45 -6.66 32.11 -4.58
C VAL A 45 -6.98 30.62 -4.64
N LYS A 46 -7.91 30.16 -3.79
CA LYS A 46 -8.44 28.79 -3.79
C LYS A 46 -9.57 28.71 -4.81
N LEU A 47 -9.29 28.14 -5.98
CA LEU A 47 -10.24 27.89 -7.05
C LEU A 47 -10.88 26.51 -6.84
N LEU A 48 -12.20 26.47 -6.65
CA LEU A 48 -12.92 25.21 -6.42
C LEU A 48 -13.11 24.46 -7.75
N LEU A 49 -12.82 23.17 -7.76
CA LEU A 49 -12.95 22.32 -8.95
C LEU A 49 -14.42 21.86 -9.09
N VAL A 50 -15.09 22.29 -10.16
CA VAL A 50 -16.47 21.86 -10.44
C VAL A 50 -16.46 20.51 -11.16
N ASP A 51 -16.83 19.46 -10.44
CA ASP A 51 -17.04 18.13 -11.03
C ASP A 51 -18.49 18.01 -11.50
N ALA A 52 -18.70 18.02 -12.82
CA ALA A 52 -20.03 17.90 -13.43
C ALA A 52 -20.74 16.57 -13.08
N ALA A 53 -20.01 15.56 -12.59
CA ALA A 53 -20.56 14.26 -12.22
C ALA A 53 -21.09 14.18 -10.78
N ARG A 54 -20.76 15.12 -9.88
CA ARG A 54 -21.07 15.02 -8.44
C ARG A 54 -22.08 16.03 -7.90
N GLY A 55 -22.63 16.89 -8.75
CA GLY A 55 -23.54 17.94 -8.31
C GLY A 55 -22.83 19.05 -7.56
N ILE A 56 -23.50 20.20 -7.48
CA ILE A 56 -22.95 21.46 -7.01
C ILE A 56 -22.84 21.46 -5.47
N ASP A 57 -21.63 21.48 -4.88
CA ASP A 57 -21.49 21.79 -3.44
C ASP A 57 -21.44 23.31 -3.21
N ASP A 58 -22.58 23.95 -3.43
CA ASP A 58 -22.83 25.35 -3.12
C ASP A 58 -22.71 25.63 -1.61
N GLN A 59 -22.97 24.61 -0.80
CA GLN A 59 -23.10 24.76 0.65
C GLN A 59 -21.73 24.89 1.32
N GLN A 60 -20.72 24.12 0.91
CA GLN A 60 -19.35 24.28 1.43
C GLN A 60 -18.78 25.66 1.10
N PHE A 61 -18.96 26.14 -0.13
CA PHE A 61 -18.52 27.49 -0.50
C PHE A 61 -19.23 28.57 0.34
N LYS A 62 -20.56 28.49 0.49
CA LYS A 62 -21.33 29.43 1.30
C LYS A 62 -20.95 29.36 2.79
N ASN A 63 -20.70 28.17 3.31
CA ASN A 63 -20.25 27.94 4.68
C ASN A 63 -18.86 28.56 4.90
N GLU A 64 -17.89 28.28 4.02
CA GLU A 64 -16.52 28.78 4.15
C GLU A 64 -16.49 30.31 4.12
N VAL A 65 -17.11 30.93 3.09
CA VAL A 65 -17.19 32.39 2.98
C VAL A 65 -17.98 32.99 4.15
N GLY A 66 -19.14 32.41 4.50
CA GLY A 66 -19.99 32.89 5.58
C GLY A 66 -19.32 32.85 6.96
N ASN A 67 -18.60 31.75 7.26
CA ASN A 67 -17.88 31.59 8.52
C ASN A 67 -16.67 32.52 8.59
N LEU A 68 -15.89 32.67 7.52
CA LEU A 68 -14.72 33.55 7.49
C LEU A 68 -15.07 35.04 7.55
N LEU A 69 -16.23 35.44 7.01
CA LEU A 69 -16.73 36.81 7.17
C LEU A 69 -16.97 37.18 8.64
N ARG A 70 -17.34 36.18 9.45
CA ARG A 70 -17.58 36.31 10.90
C ARG A 70 -16.31 36.10 11.71
N ALA A 71 -15.39 35.28 11.23
CA ALA A 71 -14.25 34.82 12.00
C ALA A 71 -13.00 35.72 11.83
N LYS A 72 -12.93 36.83 12.57
CA LYS A 72 -11.78 37.75 12.56
C LYS A 72 -10.92 37.58 13.81
N HIS A 73 -9.82 36.87 13.68
CA HIS A 73 -8.88 36.62 14.78
C HIS A 73 -7.45 36.45 14.24
N ARG A 74 -6.43 36.80 15.05
CA ARG A 74 -5.01 36.75 14.63
C ARG A 74 -4.55 35.35 14.20
N ASN A 75 -5.17 34.30 14.75
CA ASN A 75 -4.88 32.89 14.45
C ASN A 75 -5.95 32.22 13.57
N ILE A 76 -6.76 32.99 12.84
CA ILE A 76 -7.66 32.49 11.79
C ILE A 76 -7.25 33.15 10.48
N VAL A 77 -7.25 32.40 9.38
CA VAL A 77 -6.89 32.92 8.05
C VAL A 77 -7.82 34.07 7.64
N GLN A 78 -7.25 35.17 7.16
CA GLN A 78 -8.02 36.33 6.74
C GLN A 78 -8.56 36.15 5.31
N LEU A 79 -9.88 36.26 5.16
CA LEU A 79 -10.54 36.39 3.87
C LEU A 79 -10.27 37.78 3.27
N VAL A 80 -9.73 37.81 2.06
CA VAL A 80 -9.48 39.03 1.27
C VAL A 80 -10.66 39.30 0.34
N GLY A 81 -11.24 38.25 -0.25
CA GLY A 81 -12.38 38.37 -1.16
C GLY A 81 -12.86 37.01 -1.64
N TYR A 82 -13.89 37.01 -2.48
CA TYR A 82 -14.44 35.80 -3.08
C TYR A 82 -14.94 36.12 -4.50
N CYS A 83 -14.98 35.09 -5.35
CA CYS A 83 -15.57 35.15 -6.68
C CYS A 83 -16.68 34.11 -6.76
N TYR A 84 -17.83 34.53 -7.26
CA TYR A 84 -18.94 33.65 -7.62
C TYR A 84 -19.51 34.16 -8.94
N GLU A 85 -18.93 33.72 -10.06
CA GLU A 85 -19.31 34.18 -11.39
C GLU A 85 -19.62 33.00 -12.30
N THR A 86 -20.75 33.08 -13.00
CA THR A 86 -21.10 32.11 -14.04
C THR A 86 -20.54 32.59 -15.37
N LYS A 87 -19.63 31.83 -15.98
CA LYS A 87 -19.10 32.11 -17.32
C LYS A 87 -19.65 31.05 -18.28
N LYS A 88 -20.28 31.48 -19.35
CA LYS A 88 -20.67 30.59 -20.45
C LYS A 88 -19.40 30.19 -21.19
N ILE A 89 -18.89 29.00 -20.90
CA ILE A 89 -17.76 28.44 -21.65
C ILE A 89 -18.30 27.34 -22.54
N PHE A 90 -18.00 27.45 -23.83
CA PHE A 90 -18.21 26.38 -24.79
C PHE A 90 -17.18 25.28 -24.51
N VAL A 91 -17.48 24.37 -23.58
CA VAL A 91 -16.69 23.15 -23.40
C VAL A 91 -17.37 22.07 -24.21
N GLU A 92 -16.82 21.76 -25.39
CA GLU A 92 -17.35 20.70 -26.24
C GLU A 92 -17.11 19.34 -25.56
N ARG A 93 -18.17 18.78 -24.98
CA ARG A 93 -18.24 17.41 -24.47
C ARG A 93 -19.52 16.77 -25.01
N ASN A 94 -19.38 15.68 -25.76
CA ASN A 94 -20.50 14.92 -26.33
C ASN A 94 -21.49 15.74 -27.18
N GLY A 95 -21.02 16.84 -27.82
CA GLY A 95 -21.85 17.65 -28.72
C GLY A 95 -22.87 18.57 -28.04
N ASP A 96 -22.82 18.76 -26.72
CA ASP A 96 -23.80 19.58 -25.98
C ASP A 96 -23.15 20.70 -25.15
N PHE A 97 -23.84 21.84 -25.02
CA PHE A 97 -23.34 23.05 -24.37
C PHE A 97 -23.77 23.12 -22.89
N SER A 98 -22.84 23.32 -21.96
CA SER A 98 -23.16 23.45 -20.52
C SER A 98 -22.55 24.70 -19.88
N GLU A 99 -23.30 25.33 -18.98
CA GLU A 99 -22.86 26.54 -18.25
C GLU A 99 -21.87 26.19 -17.13
N HIS A 100 -20.76 26.91 -17.00
CA HIS A 100 -19.74 26.69 -15.96
C HIS A 100 -19.77 27.80 -14.90
N ILE A 101 -19.81 27.43 -13.62
CA ILE A 101 -19.80 28.38 -12.50
C ILE A 101 -18.40 28.41 -11.89
N TYR A 102 -17.71 29.55 -11.96
CA TYR A 102 -16.44 29.79 -11.32
C TYR A 102 -16.62 30.24 -9.88
N LYS A 103 -16.05 29.46 -8.94
CA LYS A 103 -16.05 29.77 -7.51
C LYS A 103 -14.62 29.81 -7.00
N ALA A 104 -14.24 30.94 -6.42
CA ALA A 104 -12.93 31.08 -5.80
C ALA A 104 -13.01 31.83 -4.48
N ILE A 105 -12.14 31.46 -3.55
CA ILE A 105 -11.99 32.10 -2.24
C ILE A 105 -10.57 32.64 -2.14
N CYS A 106 -10.43 33.93 -1.82
CA CYS A 106 -9.16 34.63 -1.79
C CYS A 106 -8.76 34.95 -0.36
N PHE A 107 -7.57 34.51 0.04
CA PHE A 107 -7.01 34.64 1.38
C PHE A 107 -5.75 35.48 1.37
N GLU A 108 -5.33 35.94 2.55
CA GLU A 108 -3.95 36.37 2.74
C GLU A 108 -2.97 35.24 2.37
N TYR A 109 -1.87 35.58 1.70
CA TYR A 109 -0.81 34.61 1.43
C TYR A 109 0.10 34.44 2.64
N LEU A 110 0.27 33.20 3.08
CA LEU A 110 1.06 32.84 4.26
C LEU A 110 2.35 32.14 3.82
N GLN A 111 3.48 32.85 3.95
CA GLN A 111 4.79 32.48 3.40
C GLN A 111 5.40 31.23 4.06
N GLY A 112 4.99 30.95 5.30
CA GLY A 112 5.41 29.76 6.03
C GLY A 112 4.77 28.47 5.49
N GLY A 113 3.78 28.53 4.60
CA GLY A 113 3.11 27.35 4.05
C GLY A 113 2.26 26.63 5.10
N SER A 114 1.91 25.36 4.85
CA SER A 114 1.17 24.56 5.83
C SER A 114 2.09 23.96 6.90
N LEU A 115 1.54 23.78 8.10
CA LEU A 115 2.23 23.11 9.21
C LEU A 115 2.58 21.66 8.83
N ASP A 116 1.73 20.99 8.03
CA ASP A 116 2.00 19.65 7.49
C ASP A 116 3.35 19.57 6.76
N THR A 117 3.54 20.42 5.74
CA THR A 117 4.80 20.45 4.97
C THR A 117 5.99 20.80 5.87
N ARG A 118 5.76 21.68 6.85
CA ARG A 118 6.79 22.13 7.78
C ARG A 118 7.19 21.08 8.80
N LEU A 119 6.27 20.28 9.32
CA LEU A 119 6.62 19.18 10.23
C LEU A 119 7.49 18.12 9.53
N HIS A 120 7.40 18.00 8.20
CA HIS A 120 8.22 17.10 7.38
C HIS A 120 9.56 17.68 6.92
N ASP A 121 9.82 18.96 7.17
CA ASP A 121 11.03 19.66 6.77
C ASP A 121 12.12 19.52 7.87
N GLN A 122 13.28 18.97 7.53
CA GLN A 122 14.41 18.83 8.46
C GLN A 122 14.92 20.18 8.99
N SER A 123 14.63 21.27 8.28
CA SER A 123 14.98 22.65 8.66
C SER A 123 13.94 23.33 9.56
N PHE A 124 12.78 22.71 9.80
CA PHE A 124 11.75 23.28 10.67
C PHE A 124 12.32 23.43 12.08
N ALA A 125 12.61 24.70 12.40
CA ALA A 125 13.47 25.10 13.48
C ALA A 125 13.23 24.23 14.73
N PRO A 126 14.26 23.58 15.28
CA PRO A 126 14.12 22.63 16.39
C PRO A 126 13.80 23.30 17.73
N ASN A 127 13.44 24.59 17.73
CA ASN A 127 13.20 25.38 18.92
C ASN A 127 11.78 25.09 19.47
N TRP A 128 11.74 24.60 20.71
CA TRP A 128 10.49 24.31 21.42
C TRP A 128 9.56 25.54 21.52
N SER A 129 10.12 26.74 21.70
CA SER A 129 9.31 27.96 21.80
C SER A 129 8.45 28.24 20.56
N THR A 130 8.94 27.93 19.35
CA THR A 130 8.16 28.05 18.12
C THR A 130 7.02 27.03 18.10
N ARG A 131 7.29 25.78 18.47
CA ARG A 131 6.28 24.71 18.54
C ARG A 131 5.19 25.02 19.57
N TYR A 132 5.60 25.53 20.73
CA TYR A 132 4.69 25.97 21.79
C TYR A 132 3.82 27.15 21.33
N ASN A 133 4.40 28.15 20.66
CA ASN A 133 3.64 29.27 20.07
C ASN A 133 2.64 28.80 19.02
N ILE A 134 3.00 27.80 18.21
CA ILE A 134 2.08 27.18 17.24
C ILE A 134 0.91 26.51 17.97
N ILE A 135 1.18 25.66 18.98
CA ILE A 135 0.14 25.00 19.79
C ILE A 135 -0.81 26.06 20.39
N LYS A 136 -0.24 27.07 21.05
CA LYS A 136 -1.02 28.12 21.71
C LYS A 136 -1.85 28.94 20.72
N GLY A 137 -1.28 29.29 19.57
CA GLY A 137 -1.98 30.04 18.54
C GLY A 137 -3.14 29.26 17.92
N VAL A 138 -2.97 27.95 17.67
CA VAL A 138 -4.05 27.08 17.19
C VAL A 138 -5.17 27.00 18.24
N CYS A 139 -4.84 26.82 19.53
CA CYS A 139 -5.81 26.87 20.61
C CYS A 139 -6.56 28.22 20.65
N GLY A 140 -5.85 29.33 20.44
CA GLY A 140 -6.41 30.68 20.37
C GLY A 140 -7.43 30.84 19.25
N GLY A 141 -7.09 30.38 18.04
CA GLY A 141 -7.98 30.37 16.89
C GLY A 141 -9.23 29.54 17.14
N LEU A 142 -9.07 28.31 17.64
CA LEU A 142 -10.17 27.40 17.88
C LEU A 142 -11.11 27.88 19.01
N ASN A 143 -10.56 28.42 20.10
CA ASN A 143 -11.36 29.01 21.19
C ASN A 143 -12.20 30.19 20.69
N PHE A 144 -11.64 31.01 19.79
CA PHE A 144 -12.38 32.11 19.19
C PHE A 144 -13.56 31.61 18.33
N LEU A 145 -13.36 30.59 17.50
CA LEU A 145 -14.44 29.95 16.73
C LEU A 145 -15.52 29.36 17.67
N HIS A 146 -15.09 28.70 18.76
CA HIS A 146 -15.98 28.12 19.75
C HIS A 146 -16.78 29.16 20.55
N LYS A 147 -16.31 30.41 20.63
CA LYS A 147 -16.98 31.54 21.30
C LYS A 147 -17.82 32.41 20.37
N CYS A 148 -17.75 32.17 19.05
CA CYS A 148 -18.61 32.87 18.11
C CYS A 148 -20.09 32.59 18.42
N VAL A 149 -20.97 33.53 18.06
CA VAL A 149 -22.41 33.37 18.20
C VAL A 149 -23.04 33.52 16.80
N PRO A 150 -23.60 32.46 16.20
CA PRO A 150 -23.55 31.07 16.66
C PRO A 150 -22.14 30.47 16.62
N GLN A 151 -21.92 29.42 17.42
CA GLN A 151 -20.63 28.76 17.57
C GLN A 151 -20.18 28.16 16.23
N ILE A 152 -18.90 28.29 15.90
CA ILE A 152 -18.32 27.70 14.69
C ILE A 152 -17.50 26.48 15.12
N LEU A 153 -17.90 25.28 14.66
CA LEU A 153 -17.12 24.06 14.83
C LEU A 153 -16.32 23.78 13.57
N HIS A 154 -15.02 23.51 13.70
CA HIS A 154 -14.11 23.37 12.57
C HIS A 154 -14.33 22.06 11.80
N LEU A 155 -14.38 20.93 12.51
CA LEU A 155 -14.65 19.56 12.06
C LEU A 155 -13.64 18.89 11.12
N ASP A 156 -12.68 19.64 10.56
CA ASP A 156 -11.53 19.08 9.79
C ASP A 156 -10.18 19.69 10.20
N LEU A 157 -9.93 19.84 11.51
CA LEU A 157 -8.66 20.40 12.00
C LEU A 157 -7.52 19.38 11.83
N LYS A 158 -6.47 19.78 11.11
CA LYS A 158 -5.28 18.96 10.80
C LYS A 158 -4.10 19.86 10.46
N PRO A 159 -2.84 19.37 10.46
CA PRO A 159 -1.67 20.16 10.12
C PRO A 159 -1.76 20.82 8.72
N ALA A 160 -2.40 20.16 7.75
CA ALA A 160 -2.57 20.73 6.41
C ALA A 160 -3.47 21.98 6.38
N ASN A 161 -4.35 22.12 7.37
CA ASN A 161 -5.30 23.23 7.53
C ASN A 161 -4.80 24.28 8.55
N ILE A 162 -3.54 24.18 9.01
CA ILE A 162 -2.89 25.18 9.84
C ILE A 162 -1.78 25.80 9.00
N LEU A 163 -1.95 27.06 8.61
CA LEU A 163 -1.00 27.79 7.79
C LEU A 163 -0.11 28.69 8.65
N LEU A 164 1.14 28.90 8.26
CA LEU A 164 2.11 29.68 9.02
C LEU A 164 2.49 30.95 8.23
N ASP A 165 2.55 32.09 8.91
CA ASP A 165 3.08 33.30 8.30
C ASP A 165 4.63 33.34 8.30
N SER A 166 5.21 34.42 7.81
CA SER A 166 6.66 34.64 7.79
C SER A 166 7.34 34.63 9.18
N SER A 167 6.58 34.83 10.25
CA SER A 167 7.05 34.80 11.65
C SER A 167 6.73 33.48 12.35
N MET A 168 6.27 32.46 11.61
CA MET A 168 5.84 31.16 12.13
C MET A 168 4.62 31.23 13.06
N GLU A 169 3.83 32.30 12.99
CA GLU A 169 2.57 32.40 13.71
C GLU A 169 1.50 31.58 12.98
N PRO A 170 0.74 30.72 13.70
CA PRO A 170 -0.25 29.84 13.08
C PRO A 170 -1.57 30.56 12.80
N LYS A 171 -2.19 30.19 11.67
CA LYS A 171 -3.55 30.56 11.30
C LYS A 171 -4.34 29.34 10.86
N VAL A 172 -5.45 29.08 11.53
CA VAL A 172 -6.38 27.99 11.17
C VAL A 172 -7.13 28.40 9.90
N ALA A 173 -7.17 27.50 8.93
CA ALA A 173 -7.74 27.69 7.61
C ALA A 173 -8.72 26.55 7.24
N ASP A 174 -9.41 26.69 6.10
CA ASP A 174 -10.33 25.71 5.53
C ASP A 174 -11.59 25.43 6.38
N LEU A 175 -12.48 26.44 6.46
CA LEU A 175 -13.77 26.35 7.16
C LEU A 175 -14.91 25.79 6.28
N GLY A 176 -14.57 25.07 5.20
CA GLY A 176 -15.56 24.52 4.25
C GLY A 176 -16.48 23.46 4.84
N LEU A 177 -15.95 22.61 5.73
CA LEU A 177 -16.72 21.61 6.47
C LEU A 177 -17.26 22.14 7.81
N SER A 178 -16.94 23.39 8.17
CA SER A 178 -17.35 23.98 9.43
C SER A 178 -18.86 24.20 9.50
N ARG A 179 -19.41 24.01 10.71
CA ARG A 179 -20.86 24.13 10.95
C ARG A 179 -21.14 25.19 12.01
N LEU A 180 -22.21 25.95 11.77
CA LEU A 180 -22.78 26.86 12.76
C LEU A 180 -23.63 26.07 13.74
N PHE A 181 -23.46 26.36 15.02
CA PHE A 181 -24.09 25.63 16.11
C PHE A 181 -24.74 26.60 17.08
N THR A 182 -26.05 26.47 17.26
CA THR A 182 -26.89 27.44 18.00
C THR A 182 -27.24 26.99 19.42
N GLN A 183 -26.86 25.78 19.86
CA GLN A 183 -27.27 25.20 21.15
C GLN A 183 -26.19 24.34 21.80
N SER A 184 -26.32 24.09 23.10
CA SER A 184 -25.38 23.35 23.96
C SER A 184 -25.45 21.81 23.83
N TYR A 185 -26.25 21.26 22.91
CA TYR A 185 -26.53 19.82 22.82
C TYR A 185 -25.75 19.11 21.71
N THR A 186 -25.58 17.79 21.86
CA THR A 186 -25.01 16.92 20.82
C THR A 186 -25.94 16.81 19.61
N HIS A 187 -25.42 16.90 18.39
CA HIS A 187 -26.20 16.69 17.15
C HIS A 187 -25.71 15.45 16.38
N VAL A 188 -26.61 14.72 15.73
CA VAL A 188 -26.28 13.61 14.82
C VAL A 188 -26.41 14.09 13.38
N THR A 189 -25.39 13.86 12.55
CA THR A 189 -25.42 14.15 11.11
C THR A 189 -25.62 12.88 10.29
N GLU A 190 -26.12 12.98 9.06
CA GLU A 190 -26.34 11.82 8.19
C GLU A 190 -25.05 11.08 7.78
N LYS A 191 -23.92 11.80 7.71
CA LYS A 191 -22.62 11.26 7.32
C LYS A 191 -21.47 11.97 8.02
N ALA A 192 -20.50 11.19 8.52
CA ALA A 192 -19.22 11.69 8.98
C ALA A 192 -18.35 12.09 7.77
N VAL A 193 -17.95 13.36 7.71
CA VAL A 193 -17.12 13.93 6.64
C VAL A 193 -15.96 14.67 7.29
N GLY A 194 -14.73 14.37 6.85
CA GLY A 194 -13.48 14.91 7.41
C GLY A 194 -12.30 13.97 7.17
N THR A 195 -11.15 14.29 7.71
CA THR A 195 -9.93 13.47 7.60
C THR A 195 -9.86 12.41 8.70
N ARG A 196 -10.01 11.13 8.34
CA ARG A 196 -10.26 10.01 9.29
C ARG A 196 -9.30 9.93 10.48
N LYS A 197 -8.02 10.25 10.31
CA LYS A 197 -6.99 10.26 11.37
C LYS A 197 -7.32 11.21 12.54
N TYR A 198 -7.97 12.34 12.25
CA TYR A 198 -8.25 13.40 13.23
C TYR A 198 -9.69 13.35 13.74
N MET A 199 -10.50 12.37 13.29
CA MET A 199 -11.89 12.23 13.69
C MET A 199 -12.01 11.39 14.97
N PRO A 200 -12.79 11.85 15.97
CA PRO A 200 -13.00 11.07 17.19
C PRO A 200 -13.91 9.86 16.93
N PRO A 201 -13.83 8.80 17.76
CA PRO A 201 -14.56 7.56 17.55
C PRO A 201 -16.08 7.74 17.51
N GLU A 202 -16.65 8.63 18.33
CA GLU A 202 -18.09 8.89 18.35
C GLU A 202 -18.59 9.57 17.07
N PHE A 203 -17.74 10.33 16.38
CA PHE A 203 -18.10 10.93 15.09
C PHE A 203 -18.05 9.90 13.98
N ILE A 204 -17.01 9.05 13.97
CA ILE A 204 -16.86 7.98 12.98
C ILE A 204 -17.99 6.96 13.10
N LYS A 205 -18.32 6.55 14.33
CA LYS A 205 -19.26 5.45 14.61
C LYS A 205 -20.72 5.89 14.64
N TYR A 206 -21.00 7.07 15.19
CA TYR A 206 -22.36 7.51 15.47
C TYR A 206 -22.71 8.86 14.82
N CYS A 207 -21.80 9.43 14.01
CA CYS A 207 -21.97 10.73 13.36
C CYS A 207 -22.33 11.86 14.33
N ILE A 208 -21.83 11.77 15.56
CA ILE A 208 -22.05 12.74 16.63
C ILE A 208 -21.15 13.98 16.47
N ILE A 209 -21.75 15.16 16.50
CA ILE A 209 -21.12 16.47 16.43
C ILE A 209 -21.30 17.23 17.76
N SER A 210 -20.20 17.74 18.27
CA SER A 210 -20.07 18.56 19.48
C SER A 210 -18.78 19.39 19.43
N PRO A 211 -18.58 20.37 20.32
CA PRO A 211 -17.29 21.05 20.45
C PRO A 211 -16.12 20.11 20.78
N LYS A 212 -16.40 18.94 21.36
CA LYS A 212 -15.37 17.94 21.72
C LYS A 212 -14.76 17.24 20.51
N ASN A 213 -15.39 17.35 19.33
CA ASN A 213 -14.82 16.87 18.09
C ASN A 213 -13.54 17.62 17.72
N ASP A 214 -13.59 18.95 17.75
CA ASP A 214 -12.41 19.79 17.46
C ASP A 214 -11.34 19.63 18.55
N VAL A 215 -11.74 19.40 19.81
CA VAL A 215 -10.80 19.13 20.91
C VAL A 215 -10.01 17.85 20.65
N PHE A 216 -10.66 16.78 20.18
CA PHE A 216 -9.96 15.55 19.82
C PHE A 216 -8.95 15.78 18.68
N SER A 217 -9.38 16.45 17.60
CA SER A 217 -8.50 16.79 16.49
C SER A 217 -7.31 17.66 16.93
N LEU A 218 -7.54 18.62 17.83
CA LEU A 218 -6.50 19.45 18.45
C LEU A 218 -5.50 18.60 19.23
N GLY A 219 -5.97 17.62 20.01
CA GLY A 219 -5.10 16.70 20.75
C GLY A 219 -4.14 15.94 19.84
N VAL A 220 -4.65 15.40 18.73
CA VAL A 220 -3.83 14.70 17.72
C VAL A 220 -2.80 15.66 17.10
N VAL A 221 -3.22 16.88 16.72
CA VAL A 221 -2.32 17.91 16.18
C VAL A 221 -1.23 18.30 17.18
N MET A 222 -1.56 18.48 18.46
CA MET A 222 -0.60 18.79 19.51
C MET A 222 0.46 17.70 19.61
N ILE A 223 0.07 16.42 19.55
CA ILE A 223 1.03 15.31 19.61
C ILE A 223 1.96 15.36 18.40
N GLU A 224 1.44 15.57 17.18
CA GLU A 224 2.28 15.66 15.98
C GLU A 224 3.27 16.82 16.01
N ILE A 225 2.86 17.97 16.56
CA ILE A 225 3.76 19.11 16.78
C ILE A 225 4.89 18.75 17.77
N MET A 226 4.60 17.95 18.80
CA MET A 226 5.59 17.55 19.81
C MET A 226 6.51 16.41 19.36
N THR A 227 6.04 15.46 18.54
CA THR A 227 6.79 14.24 18.18
C THR A 227 7.51 14.31 16.84
N ALA A 228 7.10 15.21 15.93
CA ALA A 228 7.44 15.21 14.50
C ALA A 228 6.97 13.92 13.76
N PRO A 229 6.78 13.95 12.42
CA PRO A 229 5.91 13.00 11.72
C PRO A 229 6.37 11.53 11.69
N ALA A 230 7.59 11.23 12.11
CA ALA A 230 8.18 9.89 11.99
C ALA A 230 7.69 8.90 13.07
N SER A 231 6.91 9.32 14.07
CA SER A 231 6.59 8.47 15.23
C SER A 231 5.10 8.21 15.47
N TYR A 232 4.17 8.77 14.67
CA TYR A 232 2.74 8.73 15.02
C TYR A 232 1.91 7.60 14.37
N SER A 233 2.49 6.67 13.59
CA SER A 233 1.71 5.68 12.84
C SER A 233 0.95 4.65 13.71
N ASN A 234 1.23 4.55 15.01
CA ASN A 234 0.69 3.49 15.90
C ASN A 234 -0.12 4.00 17.11
N TYR A 235 -0.55 5.28 17.15
CA TYR A 235 -1.03 5.89 18.41
C TYR A 235 -2.51 5.71 18.77
N LEU A 236 -3.29 4.92 18.01
CA LEU A 236 -4.66 4.59 18.42
C LEU A 236 -4.75 3.46 19.46
N GLU A 237 -3.62 2.88 19.90
CA GLU A 237 -3.59 1.77 20.87
C GLU A 237 -2.87 2.06 22.20
N VAL A 238 -2.28 3.25 22.42
CA VAL A 238 -1.40 3.46 23.59
C VAL A 238 -1.99 4.48 24.59
N GLY A 239 -2.55 3.98 25.69
CA GLY A 239 -2.99 4.77 26.85
C GLY A 239 -1.87 5.21 27.82
N ASN A 240 -0.59 5.16 27.43
CA ASN A 240 0.51 5.36 28.37
C ASN A 240 1.24 6.70 28.20
N VAL A 241 0.94 7.64 29.12
CA VAL A 241 1.56 8.96 29.27
C VAL A 241 3.09 8.87 29.34
N ALA A 242 3.63 7.84 29.99
CA ALA A 242 5.08 7.69 30.21
C ALA A 242 5.86 7.42 28.90
N GLN A 243 5.27 6.67 27.96
CA GLN A 243 5.90 6.33 26.69
C GLN A 243 5.92 7.54 25.74
N LEU A 244 4.82 8.31 25.68
CA LEU A 244 4.78 9.57 24.93
C LEU A 244 5.74 10.60 25.54
N MET A 245 5.83 10.68 26.87
CA MET A 245 6.82 11.53 27.55
C MET A 245 8.26 11.14 27.20
N GLN A 246 8.62 9.85 27.26
CA GLN A 246 9.97 9.40 26.93
C GLN A 246 10.34 9.68 25.47
N GLN A 247 9.44 9.46 24.51
CA GLN A 247 9.71 9.73 23.10
C GLN A 247 9.87 11.23 22.82
N VAL A 248 9.00 12.06 23.38
CA VAL A 248 9.07 13.52 23.20
C VAL A 248 10.31 14.10 23.90
N LEU A 249 10.64 13.64 25.11
CA LEU A 249 11.87 14.03 25.80
C LEU A 249 13.11 13.60 25.01
N THR A 250 13.13 12.42 24.41
CA THR A 250 14.27 11.95 23.59
C THR A 250 14.45 12.81 22.34
N ASN A 251 13.37 13.23 21.68
CA ASN A 251 13.43 14.10 20.50
C ASN A 251 13.75 15.57 20.85
N CYS A 252 13.26 16.09 21.98
CA CYS A 252 13.53 17.47 22.42
C CYS A 252 14.91 17.64 23.09
N THR A 253 15.45 16.61 23.76
CA THR A 253 16.76 16.70 24.46
C THR A 253 17.97 16.67 23.53
N MET A 254 17.79 16.30 22.25
CA MET A 254 18.87 16.29 21.27
C MET A 254 19.25 17.68 20.73
N VAL A 255 18.55 18.77 21.09
CA VAL A 255 18.82 20.10 20.49
C VAL A 255 19.06 21.27 21.45
N GLU A 256 18.80 21.17 22.76
CA GLU A 256 19.00 22.33 23.66
C GLU A 256 20.02 22.06 24.77
N ALA A 257 21.30 22.02 24.38
CA ALA A 257 22.44 22.12 25.30
C ALA A 257 22.77 23.57 25.72
N THR A 258 22.01 24.57 25.25
CA THR A 258 22.35 26.00 25.42
C THR A 258 21.20 26.92 25.86
N SER A 259 20.03 26.40 26.24
CA SER A 259 18.92 27.25 26.74
C SER A 259 19.06 27.57 28.23
N ASN A 260 19.03 28.86 28.59
CA ASN A 260 19.04 29.35 29.98
C ASN A 260 17.72 29.09 30.74
N TYR A 261 16.69 28.53 30.08
CA TYR A 261 15.32 28.37 30.62
C TYR A 261 14.78 26.94 30.48
N ARG A 262 15.68 25.96 30.44
CA ARG A 262 15.39 24.54 30.21
C ARG A 262 14.32 23.96 31.15
N SER A 263 14.27 24.41 32.40
CA SER A 263 13.27 23.97 33.39
C SER A 263 11.84 24.38 33.02
N GLU A 264 11.67 25.59 32.52
CA GLU A 264 10.38 26.16 32.13
C GLU A 264 9.88 25.54 30.83
N GLU A 265 10.78 25.31 29.87
CA GLU A 265 10.49 24.64 28.59
C GLU A 265 10.06 23.19 28.82
N ILE A 266 10.75 22.45 29.70
CA ILE A 266 10.33 21.10 30.12
C ILE A 266 8.94 21.14 30.78
N ARG A 267 8.67 22.13 31.64
CA ARG A 267 7.34 22.25 32.27
C ARG A 267 6.23 22.54 31.25
N GLN A 268 6.49 23.41 30.28
CA GLN A 268 5.56 23.68 29.19
C GLN A 268 5.30 22.41 28.37
N LEU A 269 6.36 21.66 28.06
CA LEU A 269 6.29 20.39 27.34
C LEU A 269 5.44 19.36 28.09
N GLU A 270 5.69 19.16 29.38
CA GLU A 270 4.90 18.27 30.24
C GLU A 270 3.42 18.65 30.26
N THR A 271 3.13 19.95 30.37
CA THR A 271 1.75 20.45 30.33
C THR A 271 1.10 20.17 28.98
N CYS A 272 1.79 20.44 27.87
CA CYS A 272 1.28 20.16 26.52
C CYS A 272 0.99 18.67 26.32
N ILE A 273 1.85 17.76 26.80
CA ILE A 273 1.64 16.31 26.73
C ILE A 273 0.39 15.90 27.52
N LYS A 274 0.26 16.36 28.77
CA LYS A 274 -0.90 16.06 29.62
C LYS A 274 -2.20 16.56 28.99
N LEU A 275 -2.20 17.77 28.43
CA LEU A 275 -3.35 18.34 27.74
C LEU A 275 -3.69 17.54 26.48
N ALA A 276 -2.70 17.18 25.66
CA ALA A 276 -2.92 16.46 24.42
C ALA A 276 -3.54 15.08 24.66
N ILE A 277 -3.07 14.34 25.67
CA ILE A 277 -3.65 13.04 26.05
C ILE A 277 -5.09 13.18 26.53
N ARG A 278 -5.38 14.17 27.38
CA ARG A 278 -6.76 14.45 27.81
C ARG A 278 -7.67 14.85 26.64
N CYS A 279 -7.12 15.51 25.61
CA CYS A 279 -7.88 15.88 24.42
C CYS A 279 -8.29 14.67 23.58
N VAL A 280 -7.48 13.59 23.55
CA VAL A 280 -7.75 12.37 22.76
C VAL A 280 -8.44 11.25 23.56
N ASP A 281 -9.00 11.57 24.72
CA ASP A 281 -9.73 10.61 25.55
C ASP A 281 -10.87 9.94 24.76
N SER A 282 -11.01 8.62 24.90
CA SER A 282 -12.06 7.83 24.26
C SER A 282 -13.45 8.29 24.69
N GLU A 283 -13.60 8.74 25.94
CA GLU A 283 -14.84 9.29 26.47
C GLU A 283 -14.86 10.81 26.24
N ARG A 284 -15.83 11.28 25.44
CA ARG A 284 -15.83 12.67 24.95
C ARG A 284 -15.99 13.71 26.07
N ASP A 285 -16.70 13.34 27.13
CA ASP A 285 -17.04 14.24 28.23
C ASP A 285 -15.84 14.46 29.17
N ASN A 286 -14.85 13.56 29.13
CA ASN A 286 -13.58 13.71 29.87
C ASN A 286 -12.63 14.72 29.21
N ARG A 287 -12.79 14.98 27.91
CA ARG A 287 -11.94 15.91 27.17
C ARG A 287 -12.15 17.33 27.72
N PRO A 288 -11.10 18.17 27.88
CA PRO A 288 -11.26 19.55 28.33
C PRO A 288 -11.99 20.41 27.28
N SER A 289 -12.41 21.63 27.64
CA SER A 289 -12.76 22.65 26.64
C SER A 289 -11.51 23.36 26.12
N VAL A 290 -11.57 23.99 24.95
CA VAL A 290 -10.43 24.77 24.42
C VAL A 290 -10.08 25.95 25.33
N ALA A 291 -11.08 26.50 26.04
CA ALA A 291 -10.85 27.52 27.07
C ALA A 291 -10.00 26.96 28.22
N ASP A 292 -10.35 25.79 28.76
CA ASP A 292 -9.57 25.14 29.85
C ASP A 292 -8.12 24.85 29.42
N ILE A 293 -7.92 24.43 28.17
CA ILE A 293 -6.59 24.20 27.59
C ILE A 293 -5.80 25.50 27.58
N LEU A 294 -6.39 26.60 27.08
CA LEU A 294 -5.71 27.90 27.04
C LEU A 294 -5.40 28.46 28.42
N ASP A 295 -6.31 28.31 29.38
CA ASP A 295 -6.08 28.75 30.76
C ASP A 295 -4.90 27.99 31.37
N THR A 296 -4.86 26.67 31.19
CA THR A 296 -3.74 25.83 31.63
C THR A 296 -2.42 26.23 30.94
N LEU A 297 -2.44 26.53 29.64
CA LEU A 297 -1.25 27.00 28.92
C LEU A 297 -0.79 28.38 29.44
N ASN A 298 -1.71 29.32 29.66
CA ASN A 298 -1.38 30.66 30.18
C ASN A 298 -0.79 30.62 31.60
N GLU A 299 -1.26 29.72 32.47
CA GLU A 299 -0.67 29.47 33.79
C GLU A 299 0.79 29.00 33.72
N THR A 300 1.20 28.37 32.62
CA THR A 300 2.61 27.99 32.42
C THR A 300 3.52 29.16 32.05
N GLU A 301 2.98 30.31 31.65
CA GLU A 301 3.74 31.51 31.25
C GLU A 301 3.90 32.56 32.36
N THR A 302 3.02 32.58 33.37
CA THR A 302 3.03 33.60 34.47
C THR A 302 4.24 33.51 35.40
N ARG A 303 5.14 32.55 35.20
CA ARG A 303 6.37 32.35 35.98
C ARG A 303 7.65 32.73 35.22
N ILE A 304 7.54 33.35 34.04
CA ILE A 304 8.66 33.78 33.19
C ILE A 304 8.72 35.32 33.17
N PRO A 305 9.86 35.98 33.47
CA PRO A 305 9.98 37.43 33.31
C PRO A 305 9.80 37.84 31.84
N LYS A 306 8.91 38.81 31.57
CA LYS A 306 8.66 39.35 30.22
C LYS A 306 9.96 39.94 29.63
N ARG A 307 10.36 39.49 28.42
CA ARG A 307 11.47 40.05 27.63
C ARG A 307 11.28 41.55 27.37
N GLN A 308 12.27 42.36 27.73
CA GLN A 308 12.55 43.63 27.03
C GLN A 308 13.37 43.29 25.78
N LEU A 309 12.89 43.71 24.62
CA LEU A 309 13.64 43.69 23.36
C LEU A 309 14.56 44.90 23.30
N THR A 310 15.88 44.67 23.21
CA THR A 310 16.86 45.67 22.74
C THR A 310 18.08 44.98 22.11
N ASP A 311 18.24 45.23 20.81
CA ASP A 311 19.43 45.41 19.98
C ASP A 311 20.76 44.60 20.15
N VAL A 312 21.08 43.89 19.04
CA VAL A 312 22.37 43.89 18.26
C VAL A 312 23.58 43.09 18.86
N PRO A 313 24.59 42.58 18.08
CA PRO A 313 24.79 42.41 16.62
C PRO A 313 25.15 40.98 16.12
N LEU A 314 25.10 40.83 14.80
CA LEU A 314 25.79 39.86 13.95
C LEU A 314 27.30 39.73 14.27
N TYR A 315 27.84 38.50 14.37
CA TYR A 315 29.27 38.24 14.15
C TYR A 315 29.48 36.98 13.29
N LEU A 316 30.17 37.20 12.16
CA LEU A 316 30.87 36.19 11.37
C LEU A 316 32.07 35.68 12.17
N ALA A 317 32.30 34.36 12.20
CA ALA A 317 33.59 33.79 12.57
C ALA A 317 33.89 32.52 11.74
N THR A 318 35.06 32.56 11.11
CA THR A 318 35.67 31.59 10.22
C THR A 318 36.51 30.55 10.96
N GLY A 319 36.44 29.28 10.50
CA GLY A 319 37.52 28.26 10.55
C GLY A 319 37.55 27.29 11.75
N PRO A 320 38.25 26.12 11.66
CA PRO A 320 39.19 25.69 10.62
C PRO A 320 38.89 24.34 9.94
N LYS A 321 39.53 24.17 8.78
CA LYS A 321 39.61 22.98 7.94
C LYS A 321 40.35 21.83 8.65
N TYR A 322 39.88 20.59 8.49
CA TYR A 322 40.68 19.38 8.69
C TYR A 322 40.82 18.61 7.37
N THR A 323 42.06 18.44 6.96
CA THR A 323 42.56 17.67 5.82
C THR A 323 42.52 16.17 6.14
N MET A 324 41.91 15.37 5.29
CA MET A 324 41.97 13.90 5.35
C MET A 324 43.03 13.42 4.35
N GLY A 325 44.14 12.87 4.87
CA GLY A 325 45.23 12.29 4.10
C GLY A 325 45.55 10.87 4.58
N ASN A 326 45.33 9.92 3.68
CA ASN A 326 45.91 8.57 3.55
C ASN A 326 45.81 7.56 4.71
N THR A 327 45.06 6.47 4.46
CA THR A 327 45.59 5.10 4.52
C THR A 327 44.79 4.20 3.56
N LEU A 328 45.41 3.81 2.44
CA LEU A 328 44.97 2.77 1.50
C LEU A 328 46.06 1.68 1.45
N LYS A 329 45.64 0.41 1.54
CA LYS A 329 46.26 -0.89 1.14
C LYS A 329 45.59 -1.95 2.02
N THR A 330 44.84 -2.95 1.56
CA THR A 330 44.95 -3.95 0.47
C THR A 330 43.55 -4.58 0.38
N THR A 331 42.89 -4.79 -0.75
CA THR A 331 43.12 -5.87 -1.72
C THR A 331 42.48 -5.50 -3.07
N ARG A 332 43.30 -5.16 -4.04
CA ARG A 332 42.98 -5.22 -5.47
C ARG A 332 43.79 -6.41 -5.98
N ASP A 333 43.15 -7.56 -6.19
CA ASP A 333 43.73 -8.74 -6.90
C ASP A 333 42.68 -9.85 -7.17
N GLU A 334 41.37 -9.55 -7.29
CA GLU A 334 40.35 -10.57 -7.65
C GLU A 334 39.43 -10.16 -8.81
N GLN A 335 39.74 -9.08 -9.55
CA GLN A 335 38.85 -8.54 -10.58
C GLN A 335 39.27 -8.79 -12.04
N ASP A 336 40.26 -9.66 -12.26
CA ASP A 336 40.76 -9.97 -13.62
C ASP A 336 40.53 -11.43 -14.08
N ASN A 337 39.73 -12.24 -13.35
CA ASN A 337 39.44 -13.64 -13.69
C ASN A 337 37.98 -13.97 -14.04
N ILE A 338 37.10 -12.97 -14.27
CA ILE A 338 35.68 -13.20 -14.62
C ILE A 338 35.31 -12.55 -15.97
N THR A 339 36.21 -12.58 -16.95
CA THR A 339 35.94 -12.06 -18.30
C THR A 339 36.02 -13.10 -19.41
N ASN A 340 36.27 -14.37 -19.11
CA ASN A 340 36.43 -15.41 -20.13
C ASN A 340 35.45 -16.61 -20.06
N GLU A 341 34.45 -16.62 -19.17
CA GLU A 341 33.48 -17.74 -19.10
C GLU A 341 32.02 -17.35 -19.37
N HIS A 342 31.71 -16.07 -19.59
CA HIS A 342 30.34 -15.63 -19.91
C HIS A 342 29.91 -15.84 -21.37
N GLN A 343 30.78 -16.38 -22.23
CA GLN A 343 30.43 -16.71 -23.63
C GLN A 343 29.85 -18.13 -23.82
N ASN A 344 29.92 -19.02 -22.82
CA ASN A 344 29.48 -20.42 -22.97
C ASN A 344 28.10 -20.75 -22.36
N CYS A 345 27.37 -19.76 -21.82
CA CYS A 345 26.05 -20.00 -21.19
C CYS A 345 24.86 -19.46 -22.01
N SER A 346 25.06 -19.11 -23.28
CA SER A 346 24.01 -18.58 -24.18
C SER A 346 23.53 -19.58 -25.24
N SER A 347 24.00 -20.83 -25.23
CA SER A 347 23.64 -21.82 -26.26
C SER A 347 22.84 -23.04 -25.79
N MET A 348 22.24 -23.04 -24.59
CA MET A 348 21.38 -24.15 -24.12
C MET A 348 20.04 -23.68 -23.54
N ALA A 349 19.29 -22.90 -24.33
CA ALA A 349 17.87 -22.65 -24.08
C ALA A 349 17.08 -22.77 -25.40
N LYS A 350 17.24 -23.92 -26.08
CA LYS A 350 16.26 -24.37 -27.06
C LYS A 350 15.79 -25.77 -26.68
N ASP A 351 14.48 -25.83 -26.50
CA ASP A 351 13.59 -26.99 -26.54
C ASP A 351 13.22 -27.78 -25.27
N ASN A 352 11.90 -27.94 -25.19
CA ASN A 352 11.10 -29.01 -24.58
C ASN A 352 10.79 -28.93 -23.09
N ASN A 353 9.78 -28.13 -22.74
CA ASN A 353 8.98 -28.35 -21.51
C ASN A 353 7.49 -28.39 -21.85
N SER A 354 7.03 -29.52 -22.40
CA SER A 354 5.61 -29.83 -22.61
C SER A 354 4.94 -30.54 -21.42
N ASN A 355 5.61 -30.71 -20.28
CA ASN A 355 5.08 -31.47 -19.14
C ASN A 355 5.31 -30.78 -17.77
N LEU A 356 4.84 -29.54 -17.61
CA LEU A 356 4.64 -28.95 -16.28
C LEU A 356 3.20 -29.26 -15.83
N GLN A 357 3.04 -30.23 -14.91
CA GLN A 357 1.76 -30.43 -14.23
C GLN A 357 1.46 -29.23 -13.32
N GLN A 358 0.33 -28.60 -13.59
CA GLN A 358 -0.07 -27.29 -13.09
C GLN A 358 -0.58 -27.36 -11.65
N VAL A 359 0.10 -26.67 -10.74
CA VAL A 359 -0.44 -26.26 -9.43
C VAL A 359 -1.46 -25.13 -9.69
N GLY A 360 -2.64 -25.19 -9.08
CA GLY A 360 -3.73 -24.24 -9.30
C GLY A 360 -3.32 -22.78 -9.12
N ASP A 361 -3.59 -21.94 -10.13
CA ASP A 361 -3.31 -20.51 -10.10
C ASP A 361 -4.29 -19.76 -9.16
N ILE A 362 -3.76 -18.91 -8.28
CA ILE A 362 -4.51 -18.06 -7.34
C ILE A 362 -4.48 -16.59 -7.78
N ARG A 363 -3.79 -16.27 -8.88
CA ARG A 363 -3.83 -14.93 -9.44
C ARG A 363 -5.27 -14.59 -9.83
N GLU A 364 -5.70 -13.38 -9.54
CA GLU A 364 -6.95 -12.81 -10.04
C GLU A 364 -6.69 -11.36 -10.45
N THR A 365 -7.35 -10.91 -11.52
CA THR A 365 -7.42 -9.50 -11.90
C THR A 365 -8.85 -9.02 -11.69
N THR A 366 -9.03 -7.71 -11.48
CA THR A 366 -10.37 -7.12 -11.36
C THR A 366 -10.61 -6.02 -12.38
N SER A 367 -11.88 -5.69 -12.54
CA SER A 367 -12.34 -4.52 -13.29
C SER A 367 -12.06 -3.19 -12.61
N SER A 368 -11.63 -3.18 -11.33
CA SER A 368 -11.42 -1.95 -10.56
C SER A 368 -10.25 -1.13 -11.12
N MET A 369 -10.49 0.16 -11.38
CA MET A 369 -9.53 0.99 -12.10
C MET A 369 -9.57 2.45 -11.62
N LYS A 370 -8.40 3.07 -11.49
CA LYS A 370 -8.26 4.53 -11.31
C LYS A 370 -7.93 5.13 -12.68
N GLU A 371 -8.97 5.45 -13.46
CA GLU A 371 -8.83 5.93 -14.86
C GLU A 371 -7.89 7.14 -15.00
N ALA A 372 -7.81 8.00 -13.98
CA ALA A 372 -6.92 9.18 -13.92
C ALA A 372 -5.41 8.87 -13.97
N LEU A 373 -5.00 7.60 -13.88
CA LEU A 373 -3.58 7.17 -13.87
C LEU A 373 -3.10 6.52 -15.17
N ILE A 374 -3.98 6.30 -16.16
CA ILE A 374 -3.60 5.60 -17.41
C ILE A 374 -3.14 6.62 -18.45
N ILE A 375 -1.89 6.44 -18.90
CA ILE A 375 -1.24 7.35 -19.84
C ILE A 375 -1.14 6.66 -21.20
N GLY A 376 -1.61 7.33 -22.25
CA GLY A 376 -1.25 7.00 -23.63
C GLY A 376 -1.97 5.82 -24.28
N ARG A 377 -3.27 5.62 -24.03
CA ARG A 377 -4.08 4.53 -24.63
C ARG A 377 -5.41 4.97 -25.22
N THR A 378 -5.63 6.27 -25.35
CA THR A 378 -6.91 6.83 -25.79
C THR A 378 -7.25 6.47 -27.24
N LYS A 379 -6.25 6.45 -28.14
CA LYS A 379 -6.48 6.14 -29.56
C LYS A 379 -6.88 4.69 -29.75
N GLU A 380 -6.15 3.77 -29.12
CA GLU A 380 -6.43 2.33 -29.17
C GLU A 380 -7.75 2.00 -28.49
N LYS A 381 -8.06 2.65 -27.35
CA LYS A 381 -9.38 2.56 -26.71
C LYS A 381 -10.50 2.92 -27.70
N GLN A 382 -10.41 4.07 -28.35
CA GLN A 382 -11.43 4.52 -29.31
C GLN A 382 -11.57 3.54 -30.49
N LYS A 383 -10.46 3.00 -30.99
CA LYS A 383 -10.47 2.00 -32.07
C LYS A 383 -11.13 0.68 -31.63
N ILE A 384 -10.84 0.21 -30.42
CA ILE A 384 -11.50 -0.99 -29.86
C ILE A 384 -13.00 -0.74 -29.69
N LEU A 385 -13.39 0.42 -29.16
CA LEU A 385 -14.79 0.80 -28.99
C LEU A 385 -15.54 0.92 -30.32
N SER A 386 -14.88 1.43 -31.37
CA SER A 386 -15.49 1.48 -32.72
C SER A 386 -15.71 0.08 -33.28
N ILE A 387 -14.72 -0.82 -33.17
CA ILE A 387 -14.86 -2.23 -33.58
C ILE A 387 -16.05 -2.91 -32.88
N LEU A 388 -16.17 -2.73 -31.55
CA LEU A 388 -17.28 -3.29 -30.77
C LEU A 388 -18.63 -2.63 -31.07
N SER A 389 -18.62 -1.42 -31.63
CA SER A 389 -19.84 -0.71 -32.08
C SER A 389 -20.26 -1.14 -33.49
N GLU A 390 -19.31 -1.40 -34.37
CA GLU A 390 -19.56 -1.86 -35.74
C GLU A 390 -20.08 -3.31 -35.76
N SER A 391 -19.60 -4.15 -34.85
CA SER A 391 -20.12 -5.50 -34.64
C SER A 391 -21.50 -5.54 -33.96
N SER A 392 -22.15 -4.38 -33.78
CA SER A 392 -23.36 -4.25 -32.98
C SER A 392 -24.59 -4.98 -33.50
N THR A 393 -24.56 -5.40 -34.77
CA THR A 393 -25.63 -6.14 -35.45
C THR A 393 -25.57 -7.65 -35.18
N GLN A 394 -24.47 -8.17 -34.62
CA GLN A 394 -24.35 -9.58 -34.25
C GLN A 394 -24.93 -9.81 -32.84
N GLU A 395 -25.60 -10.95 -32.64
CA GLU A 395 -26.07 -11.37 -31.30
C GLU A 395 -24.91 -11.62 -30.33
N ILE A 396 -23.77 -12.10 -30.85
CA ILE A 396 -22.55 -12.28 -30.07
C ILE A 396 -21.32 -11.74 -30.81
N THR A 397 -20.43 -11.08 -30.07
CA THR A 397 -19.15 -10.57 -30.57
C THR A 397 -18.03 -11.08 -29.66
N PHE A 398 -16.99 -11.71 -30.23
CA PHE A 398 -15.74 -11.95 -29.52
C PHE A 398 -14.66 -11.00 -30.02
N LEU A 399 -13.97 -10.31 -29.12
CA LEU A 399 -12.80 -9.49 -29.43
C LEU A 399 -11.59 -9.97 -28.63
N PRO A 400 -10.69 -10.74 -29.25
CA PRO A 400 -9.40 -11.08 -28.66
C PRO A 400 -8.43 -9.89 -28.72
N ILE A 401 -7.85 -9.51 -27.59
CA ILE A 401 -6.78 -8.51 -27.46
C ILE A 401 -5.50 -9.24 -27.05
N TYR A 402 -4.46 -9.18 -27.89
CA TYR A 402 -3.22 -9.90 -27.64
C TYR A 402 -1.97 -9.04 -27.76
N GLY A 403 -0.87 -9.53 -27.18
CA GLY A 403 0.42 -8.83 -27.14
C GLY A 403 1.32 -9.32 -26.01
N ILE A 404 2.56 -8.86 -26.00
CA ILE A 404 3.59 -9.30 -25.03
C ILE A 404 3.25 -8.93 -23.57
N GLY A 405 3.91 -9.59 -22.61
CA GLY A 405 3.75 -9.31 -21.17
C GLY A 405 4.10 -7.86 -20.80
N GLY A 406 3.38 -7.24 -19.87
CA GLY A 406 3.67 -5.88 -19.40
C GLY A 406 3.29 -4.74 -20.35
N ILE A 407 2.70 -5.03 -21.52
CA ILE A 407 2.28 -4.03 -22.52
C ILE A 407 1.00 -3.25 -22.15
N GLY A 408 0.21 -3.75 -21.19
CA GLY A 408 -1.02 -3.11 -20.70
C GLY A 408 -2.33 -3.70 -21.25
N LYS A 409 -2.39 -5.00 -21.58
CA LYS A 409 -3.61 -5.67 -22.06
C LYS A 409 -4.76 -5.63 -21.04
N THR A 410 -4.49 -6.06 -19.81
CA THR A 410 -5.46 -6.00 -18.69
C THR A 410 -5.93 -4.57 -18.47
N THR A 411 -5.02 -3.58 -18.52
CA THR A 411 -5.37 -2.15 -18.46
C THR A 411 -6.30 -1.72 -19.60
N MET A 412 -6.08 -2.21 -20.82
CA MET A 412 -6.97 -1.94 -21.96
C MET A 412 -8.36 -2.58 -21.75
N ALA A 413 -8.42 -3.82 -21.26
CA ALA A 413 -9.69 -4.46 -20.93
C ALA A 413 -10.44 -3.73 -19.82
N GLN A 414 -9.75 -3.22 -18.79
CA GLN A 414 -10.34 -2.37 -17.75
C GLN A 414 -10.90 -1.05 -18.33
N LEU A 415 -10.20 -0.43 -19.29
CA LEU A 415 -10.69 0.77 -19.98
C LEU A 415 -11.97 0.51 -20.78
N VAL A 416 -12.09 -0.67 -21.41
CA VAL A 416 -13.30 -1.08 -22.13
C VAL A 416 -14.44 -1.39 -21.16
N PHE A 417 -14.17 -2.17 -20.10
CA PHE A 417 -15.17 -2.57 -19.10
C PHE A 417 -15.85 -1.39 -18.39
N ASN A 418 -15.07 -0.34 -18.11
CA ASN A 418 -15.54 0.85 -17.40
C ASN A 418 -16.08 1.94 -18.33
N ASP A 419 -16.11 1.72 -19.65
CA ASP A 419 -16.56 2.73 -20.59
C ASP A 419 -18.08 2.96 -20.53
N LEU A 420 -18.51 4.21 -20.75
CA LEU A 420 -19.91 4.61 -20.75
C LEU A 420 -20.73 3.94 -21.86
N GLN A 421 -20.09 3.51 -22.95
CA GLN A 421 -20.74 2.71 -24.00
C GLN A 421 -21.40 1.44 -23.45
N PHE A 422 -20.85 0.87 -22.37
CA PHE A 422 -21.35 -0.35 -21.74
C PHE A 422 -22.11 -0.09 -20.43
N LYS A 423 -22.53 1.16 -20.17
CA LYS A 423 -23.25 1.54 -18.93
C LYS A 423 -24.54 0.74 -18.72
N GLU A 424 -25.26 0.47 -19.80
CA GLU A 424 -26.52 -0.29 -19.81
C GLU A 424 -26.33 -1.80 -19.96
N TYR A 425 -25.08 -2.30 -20.00
CA TYR A 425 -24.79 -3.73 -20.06
C TYR A 425 -24.66 -4.30 -18.65
N SER A 426 -25.11 -5.53 -18.46
CA SER A 426 -24.60 -6.35 -17.35
C SER A 426 -23.14 -6.70 -17.63
N ARG A 427 -22.25 -6.37 -16.71
CA ARG A 427 -20.80 -6.46 -16.92
C ARG A 427 -20.20 -7.52 -16.02
N VAL A 428 -19.38 -8.39 -16.60
CA VAL A 428 -18.75 -9.54 -15.93
C VAL A 428 -17.25 -9.49 -16.17
N TRP A 429 -16.45 -9.68 -15.12
CA TRP A 429 -15.00 -9.80 -15.22
C TRP A 429 -14.55 -11.14 -14.65
N THR A 430 -13.92 -11.96 -15.47
CA THR A 430 -13.44 -13.28 -15.08
C THR A 430 -11.97 -13.42 -15.47
N TYR A 431 -11.10 -13.56 -14.47
CA TYR A 431 -9.72 -13.97 -14.70
C TYR A 431 -9.67 -15.45 -15.07
N VAL A 432 -8.90 -15.79 -16.11
CA VAL A 432 -8.71 -17.16 -16.55
C VAL A 432 -7.35 -17.67 -16.05
N SER A 433 -7.42 -18.59 -15.09
CA SER A 433 -6.25 -19.30 -14.57
C SER A 433 -5.45 -20.02 -15.67
N GLN A 434 -4.13 -20.15 -15.48
CA GLN A 434 -3.31 -21.03 -16.31
C GLN A 434 -3.83 -22.49 -16.30
N THR A 435 -4.41 -22.91 -15.18
CA THR A 435 -5.21 -24.12 -15.07
C THR A 435 -6.60 -23.83 -15.65
N PHE A 436 -6.82 -24.24 -16.90
CA PHE A 436 -8.08 -23.99 -17.58
C PHE A 436 -9.20 -24.85 -16.99
N ASP A 437 -10.19 -24.20 -16.37
CA ASP A 437 -11.35 -24.84 -15.77
C ASP A 437 -12.65 -24.18 -16.27
N MET A 438 -13.35 -24.90 -17.14
CA MET A 438 -14.60 -24.45 -17.74
C MET A 438 -15.70 -24.19 -16.70
N LYS A 439 -15.78 -25.03 -15.65
CA LYS A 439 -16.81 -24.91 -14.63
C LYS A 439 -16.56 -23.68 -13.77
N LYS A 440 -15.30 -23.43 -13.40
CA LYS A 440 -14.91 -22.22 -12.65
C LYS A 440 -15.25 -20.95 -13.42
N ILE A 441 -14.97 -20.92 -14.74
CA ILE A 441 -15.33 -19.79 -15.61
C ILE A 441 -16.86 -19.61 -15.65
N GLY A 442 -17.61 -20.67 -15.93
CA GLY A 442 -19.08 -20.61 -16.01
C GLY A 442 -19.75 -20.14 -14.71
N ASN A 443 -19.36 -20.73 -13.56
CA ASN A 443 -19.89 -20.35 -12.26
C ASN A 443 -19.51 -18.91 -11.87
N SER A 444 -18.32 -18.43 -12.24
CA SER A 444 -17.91 -17.02 -12.04
C SER A 444 -18.83 -16.05 -12.78
N ILE A 445 -19.16 -16.36 -14.04
CA ILE A 445 -20.05 -15.54 -14.86
C ILE A 445 -21.48 -15.55 -14.29
N ILE A 446 -22.01 -16.74 -13.95
CA ILE A 446 -23.36 -16.88 -13.37
C ILE A 446 -23.47 -16.10 -12.06
N THR A 447 -22.47 -16.19 -11.19
CA THR A 447 -22.46 -15.52 -9.89
C THR A 447 -22.55 -14.01 -10.06
N GLN A 448 -21.77 -13.43 -11.00
CA GLN A 448 -21.78 -11.99 -11.26
C GLN A 448 -23.06 -11.50 -11.93
N LEU A 449 -23.67 -12.29 -12.82
CA LEU A 449 -24.91 -11.92 -13.51
C LEU A 449 -26.17 -12.10 -12.67
N SER A 450 -26.19 -13.11 -11.80
CA SER A 450 -27.35 -13.40 -10.94
C SER A 450 -27.33 -12.66 -9.61
N GLY A 451 -26.14 -12.25 -9.15
CA GLY A 451 -25.92 -11.69 -7.82
C GLY A 451 -25.95 -12.73 -6.68
N ASN A 452 -26.16 -14.02 -7.00
CA ASN A 452 -26.20 -15.12 -6.05
C ASN A 452 -25.02 -16.07 -6.28
N LYS A 453 -24.53 -16.70 -5.22
CA LYS A 453 -23.47 -17.69 -5.33
C LYS A 453 -23.92 -18.87 -6.19
N SER A 454 -23.11 -19.23 -7.18
CA SER A 454 -23.37 -20.35 -8.07
C SER A 454 -22.51 -21.55 -7.68
N GLU A 455 -23.16 -22.68 -7.39
CA GLU A 455 -22.53 -23.95 -7.02
C GLU A 455 -22.93 -25.07 -8.00
N HIS A 456 -23.04 -24.76 -9.29
CA HIS A 456 -23.37 -25.79 -10.27
C HIS A 456 -22.21 -26.78 -10.42
N THR A 457 -22.53 -28.06 -10.22
CA THR A 457 -21.54 -29.16 -10.15
C THR A 457 -21.24 -29.76 -11.52
N ASP A 458 -22.16 -29.63 -12.48
CA ASP A 458 -22.01 -30.10 -13.86
C ASP A 458 -22.17 -28.98 -14.91
N LEU A 459 -21.65 -29.24 -16.10
CA LEU A 459 -21.65 -28.27 -17.20
C LEU A 459 -23.05 -28.01 -17.75
N GLN A 460 -23.96 -28.98 -17.71
CA GLN A 460 -25.32 -28.81 -18.22
C GLN A 460 -26.11 -27.81 -17.36
N MET A 461 -25.95 -27.86 -16.05
CA MET A 461 -26.53 -26.87 -15.13
C MET A 461 -26.00 -25.46 -15.37
N ILE A 462 -24.69 -25.33 -15.64
CA ILE A 462 -24.05 -24.07 -15.98
C ILE A 462 -24.60 -23.52 -17.31
N GLU A 463 -24.64 -24.35 -18.35
CA GLU A 463 -25.19 -23.99 -19.67
C GLU A 463 -26.65 -23.55 -19.59
N ASN A 464 -27.50 -24.31 -18.90
CA ASN A 464 -28.92 -23.98 -18.71
C ASN A 464 -29.11 -22.64 -17.96
N SER A 465 -28.22 -22.34 -17.02
CA SER A 465 -28.29 -21.10 -16.22
C SER A 465 -27.78 -19.90 -17.03
N LEU A 466 -26.67 -20.05 -17.75
CA LEU A 466 -26.16 -19.04 -18.66
C LEU A 466 -27.16 -18.73 -19.77
N GLN A 467 -27.79 -19.74 -20.38
CA GLN A 467 -28.86 -19.55 -21.36
C GLN A 467 -29.96 -18.61 -20.84
N LYS A 468 -30.46 -18.86 -19.63
CA LYS A 468 -31.48 -18.01 -18.98
C LYS A 468 -30.98 -16.62 -18.65
N LEU A 469 -29.73 -16.49 -18.22
CA LEU A 469 -29.16 -15.22 -17.79
C LEU A 469 -28.75 -14.32 -18.96
N LEU A 470 -28.37 -14.90 -20.09
CA LEU A 470 -27.92 -14.19 -21.29
C LEU A 470 -29.07 -13.88 -22.27
N SER A 471 -30.11 -14.72 -22.34
CA SER A 471 -31.24 -14.52 -23.26
C SER A 471 -31.94 -13.18 -23.03
N GLY A 472 -32.16 -12.43 -24.11
CA GLY A 472 -32.81 -11.12 -24.09
C GLY A 472 -32.02 -9.99 -23.40
N LYS A 473 -30.78 -10.23 -22.94
CA LYS A 473 -29.98 -9.23 -22.19
C LYS A 473 -28.79 -8.72 -22.98
N ARG A 474 -28.32 -7.53 -22.59
CA ARG A 474 -27.06 -6.95 -23.06
C ARG A 474 -25.97 -7.24 -22.04
N VAL A 475 -25.00 -8.07 -22.39
CA VAL A 475 -23.96 -8.55 -21.47
C VAL A 475 -22.57 -8.29 -22.04
N LEU A 476 -21.67 -7.72 -21.23
CA LEU A 476 -20.25 -7.59 -21.53
C LEU A 476 -19.48 -8.54 -20.60
N ILE A 477 -18.68 -9.43 -21.17
CA ILE A 477 -17.87 -10.41 -20.45
C ILE A 477 -16.40 -10.16 -20.79
N ILE A 478 -15.57 -9.97 -19.76
CA ILE A 478 -14.12 -9.92 -19.90
C ILE A 478 -13.54 -11.25 -19.44
N LEU A 479 -12.80 -11.92 -20.31
CA LEU A 479 -11.99 -13.09 -19.99
C LEU A 479 -10.51 -12.67 -20.01
N ASP A 480 -9.96 -12.38 -18.84
CA ASP A 480 -8.61 -11.80 -18.72
C ASP A 480 -7.52 -12.88 -18.55
N ASP A 481 -6.42 -12.75 -19.30
CA ASP A 481 -5.23 -13.62 -19.34
C ASP A 481 -5.53 -15.08 -19.72
N LEU A 482 -6.20 -15.33 -20.85
CA LEU A 482 -6.51 -16.67 -21.34
C LEU A 482 -5.25 -17.43 -21.82
N TRP A 483 -5.05 -18.65 -21.31
CA TRP A 483 -3.90 -19.53 -21.58
C TRP A 483 -4.22 -20.83 -22.33
N GLU A 484 -5.49 -21.17 -22.55
CA GLU A 484 -5.89 -22.44 -23.17
C GLU A 484 -5.51 -22.49 -24.66
N ARG A 485 -4.79 -23.54 -25.06
CA ARG A 485 -4.28 -23.75 -26.43
C ARG A 485 -5.10 -24.78 -27.20
N GLN A 486 -5.87 -25.62 -26.52
CA GLN A 486 -6.70 -26.64 -27.14
C GLN A 486 -7.92 -26.00 -27.81
N SER A 487 -7.93 -25.98 -29.14
CA SER A 487 -9.04 -25.45 -29.94
C SER A 487 -10.39 -26.08 -29.57
N SER A 488 -10.42 -27.37 -29.21
CA SER A 488 -11.65 -28.06 -28.78
C SER A 488 -12.24 -27.48 -27.49
N GLN A 489 -11.40 -27.06 -26.54
CA GLN A 489 -11.82 -26.42 -25.29
C GLN A 489 -12.28 -24.97 -25.53
N LEU A 490 -11.55 -24.22 -26.36
CA LEU A 490 -11.95 -22.86 -26.75
C LEU A 490 -13.31 -22.84 -27.46
N LYS A 491 -13.58 -23.80 -28.36
CA LYS A 491 -14.89 -23.96 -29.01
C LYS A 491 -16.02 -24.30 -28.04
N LYS A 492 -15.73 -25.09 -27.00
CA LYS A 492 -16.71 -25.37 -25.94
C LYS A 492 -17.02 -24.12 -25.10
N LEU A 493 -15.99 -23.34 -24.75
CA LEU A 493 -16.16 -22.06 -24.06
C LEU A 493 -17.00 -21.09 -24.91
N GLU A 494 -16.72 -21.01 -26.20
CA GLU A 494 -17.50 -20.23 -27.16
C GLU A 494 -18.96 -20.68 -27.19
N GLY A 495 -19.20 -22.00 -27.32
CA GLY A 495 -20.54 -22.60 -27.29
C GLY A 495 -21.31 -22.27 -26.00
N MET A 496 -20.65 -22.35 -24.85
CA MET A 496 -21.24 -22.04 -23.53
C MET A 496 -21.70 -20.58 -23.42
N LEU A 497 -21.02 -19.65 -24.08
CA LEU A 497 -21.36 -18.21 -24.06
C LEU A 497 -22.37 -17.81 -25.15
N LYS A 498 -22.65 -18.71 -26.11
CA LYS A 498 -23.57 -18.50 -27.24
C LYS A 498 -25.04 -18.85 -26.96
N LEU A 499 -25.37 -19.32 -25.77
CA LEU A 499 -26.65 -19.99 -25.48
C LEU A 499 -27.88 -19.07 -25.34
N GLY A 500 -27.75 -17.74 -25.48
CA GLY A 500 -28.84 -16.79 -25.23
C GLY A 500 -29.43 -16.18 -26.51
N GLU A 501 -30.64 -16.58 -26.89
CA GLU A 501 -31.37 -15.99 -28.04
C GLU A 501 -31.92 -14.59 -27.73
N GLY A 502 -31.96 -13.72 -28.74
CA GLY A 502 -32.55 -12.37 -28.65
C GLY A 502 -31.82 -11.39 -27.74
N GLY A 503 -30.62 -11.76 -27.25
CA GLY A 503 -29.73 -10.92 -26.45
C GLY A 503 -28.54 -10.39 -27.25
N LYS A 504 -27.71 -9.57 -26.62
CA LYS A 504 -26.45 -9.07 -27.18
C LYS A 504 -25.30 -9.31 -26.22
N VAL A 505 -24.42 -10.26 -26.54
CA VAL A 505 -23.28 -10.65 -25.72
C VAL A 505 -21.99 -10.17 -26.37
N VAL A 506 -21.20 -9.38 -25.64
CA VAL A 506 -19.87 -8.92 -26.06
C VAL A 506 -18.85 -9.60 -25.16
N VAL A 507 -17.92 -10.34 -25.74
CA VAL A 507 -16.85 -11.03 -25.02
C VAL A 507 -15.51 -10.43 -25.42
N VAL A 508 -14.79 -9.83 -24.48
CA VAL A 508 -13.42 -9.35 -24.70
C VAL A 508 -12.47 -10.32 -24.02
N VAL A 509 -11.52 -10.84 -24.77
CA VAL A 509 -10.53 -11.81 -24.27
C VAL A 509 -9.17 -11.14 -24.26
N THR A 510 -8.39 -11.26 -23.19
CA THR A 510 -6.97 -10.86 -23.25
C THR A 510 -6.08 -12.09 -23.22
N THR A 511 -5.01 -12.11 -24.03
CA THR A 511 -4.03 -13.21 -24.02
C THR A 511 -2.64 -12.75 -24.42
N ARG A 512 -1.61 -13.51 -24.06
CA ARG A 512 -0.22 -13.24 -24.47
C ARG A 512 0.12 -13.88 -25.81
N GLU A 513 -0.67 -14.85 -26.25
CA GLU A 513 -0.36 -15.68 -27.41
C GLU A 513 -1.26 -15.36 -28.59
N GLU A 514 -0.66 -15.02 -29.72
CA GLU A 514 -1.36 -14.77 -30.97
C GLU A 514 -2.12 -16.02 -31.45
N SER A 515 -1.55 -17.21 -31.26
CA SER A 515 -2.20 -18.49 -31.59
C SER A 515 -3.52 -18.68 -30.83
N ILE A 516 -3.58 -18.32 -29.54
CA ILE A 516 -4.82 -18.41 -28.75
C ILE A 516 -5.82 -17.39 -29.27
N ALA A 517 -5.37 -16.16 -29.52
CA ALA A 517 -6.21 -15.08 -30.04
C ALA A 517 -6.84 -15.43 -31.39
N GLN A 518 -6.10 -16.10 -32.28
CA GLN A 518 -6.58 -16.57 -33.57
C GLN A 518 -7.53 -17.77 -33.46
N ASN A 519 -7.37 -18.61 -32.42
CA ASN A 519 -8.17 -19.82 -32.24
C ASN A 519 -9.49 -19.58 -31.48
N ILE A 520 -9.59 -18.52 -30.68
CA ILE A 520 -10.84 -18.14 -30.01
C ILE A 520 -11.67 -17.25 -30.94
N HIS A 521 -12.56 -17.92 -31.65
CA HIS A 521 -13.62 -17.40 -32.51
C HIS A 521 -13.18 -16.63 -33.78
N THR A 522 -13.04 -17.37 -34.88
CA THR A 522 -12.58 -16.90 -36.20
C THR A 522 -13.58 -16.06 -37.01
N ASP A 523 -14.84 -15.94 -36.59
CA ASP A 523 -15.92 -15.56 -37.52
C ASP A 523 -16.63 -14.23 -37.20
N THR A 524 -16.25 -13.52 -36.12
CA THR A 524 -16.94 -12.26 -35.72
C THR A 524 -16.07 -11.02 -35.89
N VAL A 525 -14.87 -11.01 -35.32
CA VAL A 525 -13.96 -9.84 -35.34
C VAL A 525 -12.51 -10.30 -35.40
N GLU A 526 -11.67 -9.57 -36.14
CA GLU A 526 -10.23 -9.82 -36.20
C GLU A 526 -9.57 -9.56 -34.82
N PRO A 527 -8.67 -10.45 -34.35
CA PRO A 527 -7.91 -10.24 -33.12
C PRO A 527 -7.12 -8.91 -33.12
N TYR A 528 -7.27 -8.12 -32.07
CA TYR A 528 -6.60 -6.84 -31.92
C TYR A 528 -5.22 -7.00 -31.27
N LYS A 529 -4.15 -6.77 -32.05
CA LYS A 529 -2.78 -6.67 -31.52
C LYS A 529 -2.58 -5.34 -30.81
N LEU A 530 -2.35 -5.36 -29.50
CA LEU A 530 -2.06 -4.15 -28.75
C LEU A 530 -0.64 -3.65 -29.06
N ALA A 531 -0.54 -2.44 -29.61
CA ALA A 531 0.75 -1.86 -29.99
C ALA A 531 1.59 -1.44 -28.77
N PRO A 532 2.93 -1.40 -28.88
CA PRO A 532 3.78 -0.75 -27.90
C PRO A 532 3.44 0.75 -27.76
N LEU A 533 3.71 1.32 -26.59
CA LEU A 533 3.63 2.77 -26.38
C LEU A 533 4.70 3.49 -27.19
N THR A 534 4.47 4.76 -27.52
CA THR A 534 5.50 5.60 -28.14
C THR A 534 6.56 5.99 -27.11
N ASP A 535 7.77 6.30 -27.59
CA ASP A 535 8.88 6.75 -26.74
C ASP A 535 8.50 7.98 -25.92
N ASP A 536 7.71 8.91 -26.49
CA ASP A 536 7.22 10.10 -25.78
C ASP A 536 6.28 9.75 -24.62
N ILE A 537 5.45 8.72 -24.78
CA ILE A 537 4.58 8.25 -23.70
C ILE A 537 5.42 7.54 -22.63
N CYS A 538 6.37 6.70 -23.01
CA CYS A 538 7.32 6.09 -22.09
C CYS A 538 8.10 7.18 -21.32
N TRP A 539 8.54 8.23 -21.98
CA TRP A 539 9.19 9.38 -21.35
C TRP A 539 8.25 10.08 -20.36
N THR A 540 6.99 10.28 -20.74
CA THR A 540 5.98 10.87 -19.85
C THR A 540 5.78 10.04 -18.58
N ILE A 541 5.73 8.71 -18.71
CA ILE A 541 5.65 7.78 -17.58
C ILE A 541 6.90 7.90 -16.68
N ILE A 542 8.10 7.91 -17.29
CA ILE A 542 9.37 8.04 -16.56
C ILE A 542 9.40 9.38 -15.80
N LYS A 543 8.99 10.49 -16.41
CA LYS A 543 8.95 11.80 -15.74
C LYS A 543 8.09 11.78 -14.47
N ILE A 544 6.92 11.16 -14.56
CA ILE A 544 5.99 11.07 -13.43
C ILE A 544 6.59 10.19 -12.32
N LYS A 545 7.15 9.04 -12.70
CA LYS A 545 7.68 8.05 -11.74
C LYS A 545 8.99 8.47 -11.08
N SER A 546 9.81 9.28 -11.75
CA SER A 546 11.08 9.82 -11.24
C SER A 546 10.94 11.15 -10.51
N SER A 547 9.71 11.68 -10.35
CA SER A 547 9.47 13.05 -9.87
C SER A 547 10.30 14.08 -10.63
N PHE A 548 10.45 13.90 -11.94
CA PHE A 548 11.33 14.71 -12.79
C PHE A 548 11.04 16.21 -12.67
N GLU A 549 9.75 16.57 -12.58
CA GLU A 549 9.28 17.96 -12.47
C GLU A 549 9.60 18.64 -11.12
N THR A 550 10.32 17.99 -10.21
CA THR A 550 10.86 18.62 -8.98
C THR A 550 12.38 18.68 -8.96
N ARG A 551 13.06 18.13 -9.98
CA ARG A 551 14.53 18.05 -10.02
C ARG A 551 15.18 19.38 -10.42
N ALA A 552 16.39 19.64 -9.95
CA ALA A 552 17.15 20.88 -10.26
C ALA A 552 17.77 20.84 -11.67
N GLU A 553 18.21 19.67 -12.13
CA GLU A 553 19.01 19.49 -13.36
C GLU A 553 18.19 19.02 -14.58
N ARG A 554 16.93 19.47 -14.70
CA ARG A 554 15.97 18.94 -15.69
C ARG A 554 16.47 19.00 -17.13
N ALA A 555 17.10 20.11 -17.51
CA ALA A 555 17.56 20.32 -18.88
C ALA A 555 18.59 19.26 -19.33
N GLN A 556 19.46 18.83 -18.42
CA GLN A 556 20.47 17.82 -18.72
C GLN A 556 19.88 16.40 -18.67
N LEU A 557 19.03 16.14 -17.68
CA LEU A 557 18.36 14.84 -17.50
C LEU A 557 17.35 14.54 -18.61
N GLU A 558 16.75 15.54 -19.25
CA GLU A 558 15.73 15.33 -20.28
C GLU A 558 16.26 14.55 -21.49
N LEU A 559 17.47 14.87 -21.95
CA LEU A 559 18.09 14.19 -23.10
C LEU A 559 18.32 12.71 -22.80
N ILE A 560 18.94 12.42 -21.65
CA ILE A 560 19.21 11.04 -21.23
C ILE A 560 17.90 10.29 -20.97
N GLY A 561 16.94 10.94 -20.33
CA GLY A 561 15.63 10.37 -20.04
C GLY A 561 14.87 9.94 -21.30
N LYS A 562 14.95 10.72 -22.38
CA LYS A 562 14.38 10.35 -23.69
C LYS A 562 15.10 9.16 -24.31
N GLU A 563 16.43 9.07 -24.20
CA GLU A 563 17.17 7.89 -24.68
C GLU A 563 16.82 6.63 -23.87
N ILE A 564 16.68 6.73 -22.55
CA ILE A 564 16.21 5.61 -21.72
C ILE A 564 14.77 5.22 -22.12
N ALA A 565 13.90 6.19 -22.39
CA ALA A 565 12.52 5.92 -22.81
C ALA A 565 12.45 5.10 -24.11
N LYS A 566 13.32 5.39 -25.09
CA LYS A 566 13.45 4.59 -26.32
C LYS A 566 13.84 3.16 -26.01
N LYS A 567 14.79 2.97 -25.08
CA LYS A 567 15.28 1.64 -24.67
C LYS A 567 14.23 0.80 -23.92
N CYS A 568 13.18 1.43 -23.36
CA CYS A 568 12.04 0.72 -22.80
C CYS A 568 11.18 0.00 -23.85
N GLY A 569 11.37 0.24 -25.14
CA GLY A 569 10.68 -0.48 -26.23
C GLY A 569 9.15 -0.36 -26.19
N GLY A 570 8.62 0.77 -25.70
CA GLY A 570 7.18 1.01 -25.62
C GLY A 570 6.45 0.23 -24.52
N LEU A 571 7.16 -0.36 -23.56
CA LEU A 571 6.56 -1.19 -22.52
C LEU A 571 6.25 -0.38 -21.26
N ALA A 572 4.97 -0.35 -20.89
CA ALA A 572 4.49 0.43 -19.74
C ALA A 572 5.16 0.01 -18.43
N LEU A 573 5.29 -1.31 -18.19
CA LEU A 573 5.91 -1.83 -16.97
C LEU A 573 7.40 -1.46 -16.89
N ALA A 574 8.12 -1.53 -18.01
CA ALA A 574 9.54 -1.16 -18.10
C ALA A 574 9.73 0.33 -17.77
N ALA A 575 8.95 1.21 -18.41
CA ALA A 575 9.01 2.65 -18.16
C ALA A 575 8.65 3.02 -16.71
N GLN A 576 7.66 2.34 -16.11
CA GLN A 576 7.31 2.57 -14.71
C GLN A 576 8.41 2.14 -13.74
N SER A 577 8.96 0.94 -13.95
CA SER A 577 9.99 0.36 -13.09
C SER A 577 11.26 1.20 -13.12
N ILE A 578 11.79 1.47 -14.32
CA ILE A 578 13.04 2.25 -14.46
C ILE A 578 12.83 3.69 -14.00
N GLY A 579 11.65 4.28 -14.28
CA GLY A 579 11.33 5.63 -13.87
C GLY A 579 11.36 5.81 -12.34
N TYR A 580 10.87 4.83 -11.59
CA TYR A 580 10.96 4.86 -10.12
C TYR A 580 12.42 4.76 -9.65
N THR A 581 13.20 3.83 -10.22
CA THR A 581 14.62 3.66 -9.89
C THR A 581 15.44 4.93 -10.13
N LEU A 582 15.19 5.60 -11.27
CA LEU A 582 15.83 6.85 -11.63
C LEU A 582 15.48 8.02 -10.68
N GLY A 583 14.34 7.95 -9.98
CA GLY A 583 13.84 9.00 -9.11
C GLY A 583 14.73 9.35 -7.92
N ASN A 584 15.62 8.44 -7.51
CA ASN A 584 16.58 8.66 -6.42
C ASN A 584 18.03 8.88 -6.91
N MET A 585 18.25 8.93 -8.22
CA MET A 585 19.59 8.96 -8.82
C MET A 585 20.02 10.35 -9.26
N GLU A 586 21.33 10.62 -9.21
CA GLU A 586 21.94 11.84 -9.75
C GLU A 586 22.20 11.74 -11.27
N PHE A 587 22.62 12.84 -11.90
CA PHE A 587 22.85 12.89 -13.35
C PHE A 587 23.83 11.83 -13.88
N ASP A 588 25.00 11.65 -13.24
CA ASP A 588 25.99 10.66 -13.68
C ASP A 588 25.46 9.22 -13.58
N GLU A 589 24.56 8.95 -12.63
CA GLU A 589 23.92 7.64 -12.48
C GLU A 589 22.89 7.40 -13.59
N TRP A 590 22.17 8.43 -14.04
CA TRP A 590 21.31 8.34 -15.23
C TRP A 590 22.12 8.01 -16.49
N VAL A 591 23.29 8.66 -16.66
CA VAL A 591 24.23 8.34 -17.75
C VAL A 591 24.67 6.88 -17.66
N SER A 592 25.02 6.42 -16.46
CA SER A 592 25.44 5.02 -16.23
C SER A 592 24.33 4.02 -16.53
N VAL A 593 23.07 4.32 -16.19
CA VAL A 593 21.92 3.48 -16.57
C VAL A 593 21.74 3.48 -18.08
N ASN A 594 21.81 4.62 -18.73
CA ASN A 594 21.65 4.71 -20.18
C ASN A 594 22.76 3.95 -20.93
N ASN A 595 24.00 4.03 -20.49
CA ASN A 595 25.15 3.43 -21.18
C ASN A 595 25.45 1.98 -20.75
N SER A 596 24.56 1.34 -20.02
CA SER A 596 24.77 -0.01 -19.51
C SER A 596 24.70 -1.07 -20.62
N GLU A 597 25.69 -1.97 -20.66
CA GLU A 597 25.77 -3.09 -21.61
C GLU A 597 24.58 -4.07 -21.51
N ILE A 598 23.87 -4.08 -20.38
CA ILE A 598 22.62 -4.87 -20.20
C ILE A 598 21.57 -4.54 -21.28
N TRP A 599 21.57 -3.31 -21.81
CA TRP A 599 20.70 -2.95 -22.92
C TRP A 599 21.06 -3.70 -24.21
N ASP A 600 22.34 -4.01 -24.41
CA ASP A 600 22.90 -4.58 -25.65
C ASP A 600 22.90 -6.12 -25.63
N VAL A 601 23.10 -6.74 -24.45
CA VAL A 601 23.13 -8.21 -24.25
C VAL A 601 21.80 -8.88 -24.64
N LEU A 602 20.72 -8.11 -24.76
CA LEU A 602 19.35 -8.58 -24.97
C LEU A 602 18.71 -8.05 -26.27
N ALA A 603 19.43 -7.28 -27.08
CA ALA A 603 18.91 -6.59 -28.27
C ALA A 603 19.16 -7.33 -29.60
N THR A 604 19.23 -8.67 -29.62
CA THR A 604 19.26 -9.43 -30.88
C THR A 604 17.84 -9.69 -31.40
N GLY A 605 17.23 -8.66 -31.99
CA GLY A 605 15.96 -8.75 -32.73
C GLY A 605 15.01 -7.59 -32.46
N GLU A 606 14.38 -7.05 -33.51
CA GLU A 606 13.34 -6.02 -33.39
C GLU A 606 12.15 -6.57 -32.57
N TYR A 607 11.87 -5.93 -31.43
CA TYR A 607 10.75 -6.21 -30.52
C TYR A 607 10.70 -7.63 -29.94
N SER A 608 11.82 -8.06 -29.35
CA SER A 608 11.89 -9.27 -28.54
C SER A 608 11.32 -9.07 -27.11
N PRO A 609 10.74 -10.11 -26.44
CA PRO A 609 10.50 -10.17 -24.98
C PRO A 609 11.70 -9.77 -24.09
N ASP A 610 12.88 -9.63 -24.68
CA ASP A 610 14.15 -9.34 -24.04
C ASP A 610 14.30 -7.88 -23.57
N HIS A 611 13.60 -6.89 -24.16
CA HIS A 611 13.66 -5.49 -23.70
C HIS A 611 12.99 -5.25 -22.33
N VAL A 612 11.91 -6.00 -22.04
CA VAL A 612 11.31 -6.03 -20.70
C VAL A 612 12.35 -6.57 -19.72
N HIS A 613 13.00 -7.68 -20.06
CA HIS A 613 14.03 -8.28 -19.23
C HIS A 613 15.17 -7.31 -18.95
N ALA A 614 15.68 -6.59 -19.96
CA ALA A 614 16.77 -5.64 -19.77
C ALA A 614 16.41 -4.52 -18.77
N SER A 615 15.21 -3.93 -18.91
CA SER A 615 14.75 -2.87 -18.02
C SER A 615 14.56 -3.36 -16.59
N LEU A 616 13.88 -4.51 -16.40
CA LEU A 616 13.68 -5.10 -15.08
C LEU A 616 15.00 -5.57 -14.47
N GLN A 617 15.92 -6.12 -15.27
CA GLN A 617 17.27 -6.49 -14.84
C GLN A 617 18.04 -5.26 -14.38
N LEU A 618 17.98 -4.14 -15.10
CA LEU A 618 18.64 -2.90 -14.67
C LEU A 618 18.09 -2.39 -13.35
N THR A 619 16.77 -2.37 -13.19
CA THR A 619 16.13 -2.04 -11.91
C THR A 619 16.66 -2.96 -10.80
N TYR A 620 16.70 -4.27 -11.03
CA TYR A 620 17.26 -5.24 -10.09
C TYR A 620 18.74 -4.97 -9.76
N HIS A 621 19.61 -4.79 -10.76
CA HIS A 621 21.05 -4.57 -10.57
C HIS A 621 21.35 -3.31 -9.76
N ARG A 622 20.45 -2.33 -9.74
CA ARG A 622 20.59 -1.08 -8.99
C ARG A 622 19.96 -1.12 -7.60
N MET A 623 19.24 -2.18 -7.23
CA MET A 623 18.73 -2.35 -5.87
C MET A 623 19.86 -2.55 -4.86
N ASP A 624 19.58 -2.15 -3.60
CA ASP A 624 20.44 -2.43 -2.46
C ASP A 624 20.74 -3.95 -2.36
N PRO A 625 21.96 -4.37 -2.00
CA PRO A 625 22.35 -5.78 -1.98
C PRO A 625 21.43 -6.69 -1.16
N TYR A 626 20.98 -6.23 0.00
CA TYR A 626 20.04 -6.98 0.86
C TYR A 626 18.64 -7.03 0.24
N LEU A 627 18.17 -5.93 -0.36
CA LEU A 627 16.89 -5.90 -1.06
C LEU A 627 16.87 -6.87 -2.25
N LYS A 628 17.97 -7.02 -2.98
CA LYS A 628 18.10 -8.01 -4.06
C LYS A 628 17.84 -9.43 -3.56
N LEU A 629 18.36 -9.78 -2.39
CA LEU A 629 18.15 -11.10 -1.79
C LEU A 629 16.69 -11.29 -1.37
N CYS A 630 16.08 -10.27 -0.76
CA CYS A 630 14.65 -10.28 -0.41
C CYS A 630 13.76 -10.45 -1.64
N PHE A 631 14.02 -9.70 -2.72
CA PHE A 631 13.32 -9.82 -3.99
C PHE A 631 13.46 -11.22 -4.59
N ALA A 632 14.70 -11.73 -4.65
CA ALA A 632 14.98 -13.01 -5.24
C ALA A 632 14.28 -14.15 -4.47
N TYR A 633 14.28 -14.07 -3.13
CA TYR A 633 13.59 -15.03 -2.27
C TYR A 633 12.09 -15.18 -2.60
N CYS A 634 11.41 -14.12 -3.05
CA CYS A 634 10.00 -14.22 -3.44
C CYS A 634 9.73 -15.26 -4.55
N ALA A 635 10.75 -15.68 -5.32
CA ALA A 635 10.61 -16.75 -6.31
C ALA A 635 10.30 -18.12 -5.69
N THR A 636 10.49 -18.32 -4.39
CA THR A 636 10.10 -19.57 -3.70
C THR A 636 8.59 -19.77 -3.72
N PHE A 637 7.82 -18.68 -3.70
CA PHE A 637 6.36 -18.72 -3.76
C PHE A 637 5.87 -19.02 -5.19
N PRO A 638 4.72 -19.68 -5.38
CA PRO A 638 4.10 -19.86 -6.70
C PRO A 638 3.83 -18.53 -7.39
N LYS A 639 3.87 -18.53 -8.73
CA LYS A 639 3.30 -17.42 -9.50
C LYS A 639 1.84 -17.26 -9.10
N GLY A 640 1.40 -16.02 -8.98
CA GLY A 640 0.02 -15.73 -8.59
C GLY A 640 -0.28 -15.88 -7.09
N HIS A 641 0.70 -16.33 -6.28
CA HIS A 641 0.48 -16.57 -4.86
C HIS A 641 0.34 -15.26 -4.08
N TRP A 642 -0.66 -15.21 -3.21
CA TRP A 642 -0.86 -14.10 -2.29
C TRP A 642 0.06 -14.29 -1.10
N MET A 643 0.97 -13.34 -0.90
CA MET A 643 1.90 -13.34 0.22
C MET A 643 1.41 -12.33 1.24
N ALA A 644 1.20 -12.77 2.49
CA ALA A 644 1.01 -11.86 3.60
C ALA A 644 2.30 -11.06 3.83
N ILE A 645 2.16 -9.73 3.98
CA ILE A 645 3.31 -8.83 4.06
C ILE A 645 4.16 -9.14 5.30
N GLU A 646 3.53 -9.33 6.46
CA GLU A 646 4.23 -9.61 7.72
C GLU A 646 4.99 -10.94 7.65
N ASP A 647 4.32 -12.01 7.21
CA ASP A 647 4.89 -13.34 7.04
C ASP A 647 6.15 -13.30 6.17
N LEU A 648 6.07 -12.62 5.01
CA LEU A 648 7.20 -12.48 4.09
C LEU A 648 8.37 -11.72 4.75
N ILE A 649 8.10 -10.64 5.47
CA ILE A 649 9.14 -9.88 6.18
C ILE A 649 9.78 -10.73 7.27
N TYR A 650 9.00 -11.44 8.10
CA TYR A 650 9.56 -12.30 9.14
C TYR A 650 10.37 -13.46 8.57
N GLN A 651 10.00 -14.00 7.39
CA GLN A 651 10.84 -14.96 6.68
C GLN A 651 12.17 -14.34 6.23
N TRP A 652 12.18 -13.12 5.69
CA TRP A 652 13.43 -12.41 5.37
C TRP A 652 14.30 -12.20 6.61
N ILE A 653 13.71 -11.85 7.75
CA ILE A 653 14.41 -11.67 9.03
C ILE A 653 14.98 -13.02 9.51
N ALA A 654 14.19 -14.09 9.46
CA ALA A 654 14.59 -15.44 9.86
C ALA A 654 15.80 -15.94 9.03
N LEU A 655 15.83 -15.59 7.75
CA LEU A 655 16.91 -15.94 6.83
C LEU A 655 18.12 -15.00 6.90
N GLY A 656 18.01 -13.87 7.60
CA GLY A 656 19.05 -12.85 7.69
C GLY A 656 19.24 -12.06 6.40
N LEU A 657 18.19 -11.93 5.59
CA LEU A 657 18.21 -11.18 4.32
C LEU A 657 17.96 -9.68 4.51
N VAL A 658 17.58 -9.25 5.70
CA VAL A 658 17.38 -7.83 6.05
C VAL A 658 18.69 -7.24 6.55
N GLU A 659 19.02 -6.04 6.09
CA GLU A 659 20.23 -5.34 6.51
C GLU A 659 20.16 -4.97 8.01
N PRO A 660 21.17 -5.34 8.82
CA PRO A 660 21.23 -4.93 10.21
C PRO A 660 21.38 -3.41 10.33
N SER A 661 20.40 -2.75 10.94
CA SER A 661 20.42 -1.30 11.16
C SER A 661 20.53 -0.97 12.64
N ARG A 662 21.28 0.10 12.97
CA ARG A 662 21.32 0.68 14.33
C ARG A 662 20.16 1.64 14.58
N THR A 663 19.48 2.06 13.52
CA THR A 663 18.47 3.14 13.55
C THR A 663 17.05 2.59 13.38
N PHE A 664 16.88 1.56 12.55
CA PHE A 664 15.59 0.94 12.27
C PHE A 664 15.57 -0.51 12.75
N SER A 665 14.41 -0.98 13.23
CA SER A 665 14.22 -2.41 13.49
C SER A 665 14.20 -3.19 12.17
N ASN A 666 14.47 -4.49 12.22
CA ASN A 666 14.46 -5.33 11.02
C ASN A 666 13.08 -5.34 10.34
N ILE A 667 11.98 -5.26 11.11
CA ILE A 667 10.62 -5.17 10.55
C ILE A 667 10.41 -3.85 9.79
N GLN A 668 10.87 -2.72 10.34
CA GLN A 668 10.79 -1.41 9.69
C GLN A 668 11.61 -1.38 8.38
N THR A 669 12.80 -1.98 8.39
CA THR A 669 13.61 -2.15 7.18
C THR A 669 12.90 -3.06 6.16
N GLY A 670 12.26 -4.14 6.61
CA GLY A 670 11.42 -5.00 5.77
C GLY A 670 10.29 -4.22 5.07
N HIS A 671 9.54 -3.39 5.80
CA HIS A 671 8.52 -2.54 5.18
C HIS A 671 9.10 -1.49 4.22
N LYS A 672 10.31 -0.98 4.47
CA LYS A 672 11.02 -0.12 3.52
C LYS A 672 11.30 -0.88 2.21
N TYR A 673 11.73 -2.13 2.29
CA TYR A 673 11.95 -3.00 1.12
C TYR A 673 10.66 -3.26 0.36
N ILE A 674 9.56 -3.59 1.05
CA ILE A 674 8.23 -3.77 0.43
C ILE A 674 7.80 -2.50 -0.32
N ARG A 675 7.91 -1.31 0.31
CA ARG A 675 7.60 -0.03 -0.35
C ARG A 675 8.44 0.21 -1.60
N HIS A 676 9.72 -0.15 -1.58
CA HIS A 676 10.59 -0.04 -2.75
C HIS A 676 10.12 -0.97 -3.88
N LEU A 677 9.79 -2.23 -3.58
CA LEU A 677 9.30 -3.18 -4.57
C LEU A 677 7.97 -2.72 -5.20
N PHE A 678 7.05 -2.16 -4.42
CA PHE A 678 5.83 -1.53 -4.94
C PHE A 678 6.15 -0.36 -5.88
N GLY A 679 7.11 0.48 -5.50
CA GLY A 679 7.57 1.60 -6.33
C GLY A 679 8.10 1.16 -7.69
N THR A 680 8.86 0.07 -7.73
CA THR A 680 9.39 -0.54 -8.97
C THR A 680 8.34 -1.28 -9.80
N CYS A 681 7.10 -1.40 -9.31
CA CYS A 681 6.01 -2.18 -9.90
C CYS A 681 6.30 -3.68 -10.03
N PHE A 682 7.24 -4.21 -9.22
CA PHE A 682 7.53 -5.65 -9.17
C PHE A 682 6.47 -6.44 -8.39
N ILE A 683 5.83 -5.77 -7.43
CA ILE A 683 4.72 -6.29 -6.64
C ILE A 683 3.53 -5.33 -6.71
N GLU A 684 2.34 -5.88 -6.54
CA GLU A 684 1.06 -5.16 -6.49
C GLU A 684 0.16 -5.76 -5.40
N HIS A 685 -0.92 -5.06 -5.05
CA HIS A 685 -1.94 -5.63 -4.16
C HIS A 685 -2.83 -6.58 -4.94
N PRO A 686 -3.25 -7.72 -4.34
CA PRO A 686 -4.19 -8.62 -4.99
C PRO A 686 -5.51 -7.91 -5.23
N SER A 687 -6.12 -8.22 -6.37
CA SER A 687 -7.41 -7.68 -6.75
C SER A 687 -8.52 -8.57 -6.17
N TRP A 688 -9.28 -8.10 -5.19
CA TRP A 688 -10.35 -8.89 -4.58
C TRP A 688 -11.63 -8.87 -5.42
N SER A 689 -12.15 -10.05 -5.75
CA SER A 689 -13.57 -10.23 -6.01
C SER A 689 -14.30 -10.46 -4.68
N GLN A 690 -15.51 -9.92 -4.50
CA GLN A 690 -16.33 -10.15 -3.30
C GLN A 690 -16.73 -11.63 -3.24
N SER A 691 -15.84 -12.49 -2.74
CA SER A 691 -16.19 -13.85 -2.35
C SER A 691 -17.05 -13.80 -1.09
N THR A 692 -18.16 -14.53 -1.08
CA THR A 692 -19.14 -14.66 0.02
C THR A 692 -18.69 -15.59 1.15
N SER A 693 -17.40 -15.95 1.21
CA SER A 693 -16.86 -16.68 2.36
C SER A 693 -17.01 -15.85 3.64
N TYR A 694 -17.53 -16.45 4.72
CA TYR A 694 -17.58 -15.83 6.05
C TYR A 694 -16.22 -15.22 6.48
N TYR A 695 -15.12 -15.79 5.98
CA TYR A 695 -13.76 -15.38 6.31
C TYR A 695 -13.21 -14.22 5.45
N SER A 696 -13.76 -13.98 4.24
CA SER A 696 -13.33 -12.86 3.39
C SER A 696 -13.70 -11.50 4.00
N LEU A 697 -14.66 -11.48 4.94
CA LEU A 697 -15.06 -10.30 5.72
C LEU A 697 -13.96 -9.83 6.70
N PHE A 698 -13.00 -10.68 7.03
CA PHE A 698 -11.99 -10.41 8.08
C PHE A 698 -10.59 -10.16 7.54
N MET A 699 -10.31 -10.52 6.29
CA MET A 699 -9.04 -10.24 5.65
C MET A 699 -9.05 -8.80 5.09
N LYS A 700 -7.94 -8.06 5.21
CA LYS A 700 -7.75 -6.76 4.54
C LYS A 700 -6.85 -6.96 3.32
N PRO A 701 -7.22 -6.49 2.12
CA PRO A 701 -6.46 -6.80 0.90
C PRO A 701 -5.11 -6.09 0.90
N ASP A 702 -5.04 -4.94 1.56
CA ASP A 702 -3.82 -4.13 1.69
C ASP A 702 -2.71 -4.83 2.50
N ASN A 703 -3.04 -5.90 3.24
CA ASN A 703 -2.06 -6.71 4.00
C ASN A 703 -1.38 -7.79 3.16
N PHE A 704 -1.84 -7.98 1.91
CA PHE A 704 -1.31 -8.97 0.99
C PHE A 704 -0.69 -8.32 -0.23
N LEU A 705 0.25 -9.03 -0.84
CA LEU A 705 0.86 -8.66 -2.10
C LEU A 705 0.94 -9.87 -3.04
N ILE A 706 1.05 -9.57 -4.33
CA ILE A 706 1.30 -10.52 -5.41
C ILE A 706 2.45 -10.01 -6.25
N MET A 707 3.35 -10.90 -6.66
CA MET A 707 4.47 -10.55 -7.53
C MET A 707 4.04 -10.63 -9.00
N HIS A 708 4.36 -9.60 -9.78
CA HIS A 708 4.07 -9.59 -11.21
C HIS A 708 4.85 -10.71 -11.91
N ASP A 709 4.23 -11.47 -12.83
CA ASP A 709 4.86 -12.66 -13.44
C ASP A 709 6.26 -12.43 -14.00
N LEU A 710 6.45 -11.32 -14.72
CA LEU A 710 7.76 -10.95 -15.30
C LEU A 710 8.81 -10.66 -14.22
N ALA A 711 8.41 -10.08 -13.08
CA ALA A 711 9.31 -9.89 -11.94
C ALA A 711 9.59 -11.22 -11.24
N HIS A 712 8.61 -12.13 -11.17
CA HIS A 712 8.80 -13.49 -10.67
C HIS A 712 9.77 -14.29 -11.54
N ASP A 713 9.65 -14.20 -12.87
CA ASP A 713 10.57 -14.82 -13.81
C ASP A 713 12.00 -14.30 -13.64
N LEU A 714 12.16 -12.99 -13.46
CA LEU A 714 13.45 -12.39 -13.13
C LEU A 714 14.00 -12.93 -11.80
N ALA A 715 13.21 -12.90 -10.71
CA ALA A 715 13.61 -13.42 -9.40
C ALA A 715 14.03 -14.90 -9.47
N ARG A 716 13.29 -15.71 -10.26
CA ARG A 716 13.60 -17.11 -10.50
C ARG A 716 14.92 -17.28 -11.25
N SER A 717 15.17 -16.46 -12.27
CA SER A 717 16.44 -16.53 -13.03
C SER A 717 17.65 -16.24 -12.14
N VAL A 718 17.50 -15.35 -11.15
CA VAL A 718 18.53 -15.01 -10.17
C VAL A 718 18.81 -16.18 -9.21
N LEU A 719 17.78 -16.91 -8.77
CA LEU A 719 17.91 -18.01 -7.81
C LEU A 719 17.90 -19.42 -8.44
N ALA A 720 17.99 -19.55 -9.77
CA ALA A 720 17.74 -20.83 -10.46
C ALA A 720 18.53 -22.04 -9.91
N ASN A 721 19.68 -21.81 -9.27
CA ASN A 721 20.53 -22.84 -8.68
C ASN A 721 20.40 -22.97 -7.13
N GLU A 722 19.61 -22.11 -6.49
CA GLU A 722 19.48 -21.99 -5.02
C GLU A 722 18.05 -22.23 -4.51
N ILE A 723 17.10 -22.55 -5.39
CA ILE A 723 15.73 -22.92 -5.04
C ILE A 723 15.26 -24.10 -5.87
N ASN A 724 14.48 -24.99 -5.27
CA ASN A 724 13.76 -26.03 -6.00
C ASN A 724 12.26 -25.72 -5.96
N ILE A 725 11.70 -25.57 -7.15
CA ILE A 725 10.31 -25.18 -7.40
C ILE A 725 9.55 -26.31 -8.12
N GLU A 726 10.24 -27.37 -8.55
CA GLU A 726 9.67 -28.41 -9.41
C GLU A 726 8.85 -29.46 -8.63
N SER A 727 9.06 -29.55 -7.32
CA SER A 727 8.31 -30.47 -6.48
C SER A 727 6.87 -29.97 -6.27
N PRO A 728 5.84 -30.79 -6.57
CA PRO A 728 4.44 -30.42 -6.45
C PRO A 728 3.98 -30.29 -4.99
N SER A 729 4.64 -31.00 -4.06
CA SER A 729 4.20 -31.08 -2.66
C SER A 729 4.88 -30.07 -1.74
N CYS A 730 6.10 -29.62 -2.08
CA CYS A 730 6.84 -28.63 -1.30
C CYS A 730 7.94 -27.95 -2.13
N ARG A 731 8.31 -26.73 -1.73
CA ARG A 731 9.38 -25.91 -2.31
C ARG A 731 10.36 -25.49 -1.24
N TYR A 732 11.62 -25.29 -1.62
CA TYR A 732 12.64 -25.00 -0.63
C TYR A 732 13.82 -24.22 -1.23
N ALA A 733 14.57 -23.56 -0.35
CA ALA A 733 15.71 -22.72 -0.67
C ALA A 733 16.94 -23.09 0.15
N TRP A 734 18.10 -23.19 -0.51
CA TRP A 734 19.38 -23.52 0.12
C TRP A 734 20.11 -22.29 0.69
N LEU A 735 19.99 -21.10 0.04
CA LEU A 735 20.52 -19.80 0.48
C LEU A 735 21.86 -19.89 1.23
N THR A 736 22.85 -20.55 0.62
CA THR A 736 24.18 -20.73 1.19
C THR A 736 24.90 -19.39 1.31
N ASP A 737 25.70 -19.24 2.37
CA ASP A 737 26.55 -18.10 2.74
C ASP A 737 26.92 -17.13 1.60
N HIS A 738 26.87 -15.82 1.88
CA HIS A 738 26.86 -14.65 0.98
C HIS A 738 27.98 -14.55 -0.08
N ARG A 739 28.84 -15.56 -0.27
CA ARG A 739 30.05 -15.48 -1.10
C ARG A 739 30.35 -16.70 -1.99
N LYS A 740 29.57 -17.78 -2.04
CA LYS A 740 29.87 -18.92 -2.93
C LYS A 740 28.64 -19.61 -3.50
N LEU A 741 28.46 -19.49 -4.83
CA LEU A 741 27.49 -20.22 -5.64
C LEU A 741 27.91 -21.71 -5.71
N PHE A 742 27.07 -22.63 -5.21
CA PHE A 742 27.26 -24.07 -5.44
C PHE A 742 26.50 -24.51 -6.69
N LYS A 743 27.20 -25.13 -7.65
CA LYS A 743 26.60 -25.93 -8.72
C LYS A 743 26.30 -27.33 -8.16
N SER A 744 25.04 -27.65 -7.87
CA SER A 744 24.58 -29.04 -7.93
C SER A 744 23.07 -29.12 -8.16
N SER A 745 22.69 -29.51 -9.36
CA SER A 745 21.37 -30.07 -9.66
C SER A 745 21.27 -31.42 -8.95
N MET A 746 20.38 -31.55 -7.97
CA MET A 746 19.84 -32.83 -7.51
C MET A 746 18.45 -32.60 -6.91
N ASN A 747 17.50 -33.41 -7.36
CA ASN A 747 16.12 -33.45 -6.89
C ASN A 747 16.04 -34.38 -5.63
N PRO A 748 15.86 -33.86 -4.41
CA PRO A 748 16.06 -34.62 -3.19
C PRO A 748 14.79 -35.14 -2.51
N LEU A 749 13.60 -34.75 -2.97
CA LEU A 749 12.37 -34.99 -2.21
C LEU A 749 11.66 -36.30 -2.52
N ALA A 750 12.03 -37.00 -3.60
CA ALA A 750 11.58 -38.38 -3.83
C ALA A 750 12.01 -39.35 -2.70
N LYS A 751 12.91 -38.91 -1.79
CA LYS A 751 13.43 -39.68 -0.65
C LYS A 751 13.03 -39.20 0.74
N LEU A 752 12.18 -38.17 0.90
CA LEU A 752 11.64 -37.83 2.24
C LEU A 752 10.85 -38.99 2.88
N PHE A 753 10.43 -39.97 2.06
CA PHE A 753 9.64 -41.11 2.50
C PHE A 753 10.40 -42.44 2.62
N LYS A 754 11.65 -42.56 2.14
CA LYS A 754 12.47 -43.80 2.26
C LYS A 754 13.99 -43.49 2.20
N SER A 755 14.57 -43.26 3.39
CA SER A 755 15.99 -43.35 3.79
C SER A 755 17.11 -42.60 3.00
N SER A 756 18.09 -42.13 3.80
CA SER A 756 19.37 -41.45 3.44
C SER A 756 19.34 -39.91 3.38
N MET A 757 19.58 -39.30 4.54
CA MET A 757 19.62 -37.87 4.85
C MET A 757 20.98 -37.23 4.50
N ASP A 758 21.05 -36.55 3.36
CA ASP A 758 22.17 -35.62 3.04
C ASP A 758 21.67 -34.26 2.50
N PRO A 759 20.60 -34.17 1.65
CA PRO A 759 20.16 -32.90 1.06
C PRO A 759 19.51 -31.91 2.04
N LEU A 760 18.86 -32.39 3.10
CA LEU A 760 18.12 -31.56 4.07
C LEU A 760 19.04 -30.70 4.93
N THR A 761 20.31 -31.08 5.06
CA THR A 761 21.27 -30.42 5.96
C THR A 761 21.57 -28.97 5.58
N LYS A 762 21.41 -28.61 4.30
CA LYS A 762 21.71 -27.27 3.76
C LYS A 762 20.48 -26.40 3.53
N ILE A 763 19.26 -26.95 3.67
CA ILE A 763 18.03 -26.22 3.40
C ILE A 763 17.81 -25.20 4.53
N ARG A 764 17.51 -23.95 4.15
CA ARG A 764 17.25 -22.86 5.09
C ARG A 764 15.79 -22.42 5.12
N ALA A 765 15.04 -22.60 4.03
CA ALA A 765 13.61 -22.38 3.98
C ALA A 765 12.90 -23.57 3.33
N LEU A 766 11.80 -24.01 3.94
CA LEU A 766 10.96 -25.11 3.45
C LEU A 766 9.48 -24.71 3.53
N HIS A 767 8.81 -24.77 2.38
CA HIS A 767 7.42 -24.39 2.17
C HIS A 767 6.63 -25.59 1.68
N PHE A 768 5.58 -25.98 2.39
CA PHE A 768 4.67 -27.02 1.91
C PHE A 768 3.56 -26.40 1.07
N ILE A 769 3.24 -27.06 -0.05
CA ILE A 769 2.27 -26.57 -1.05
C ILE A 769 1.19 -27.63 -1.33
N ASP A 770 1.43 -28.88 -0.94
CA ASP A 770 0.46 -29.97 -1.05
C ASP A 770 -0.76 -29.75 -0.14
N ARG A 771 -1.95 -29.79 -0.73
CA ARG A 771 -3.24 -29.66 -0.03
C ARG A 771 -3.76 -31.00 0.52
N GLY A 772 -3.02 -32.10 0.33
CA GLY A 772 -3.35 -33.42 0.86
C GLY A 772 -3.09 -33.59 2.36
N SER A 773 -3.58 -34.69 2.94
CA SER A 773 -3.27 -35.12 4.31
C SER A 773 -1.83 -35.61 4.44
N LEU A 774 -0.89 -34.68 4.51
CA LEU A 774 0.51 -35.03 4.74
C LEU A 774 0.69 -35.47 6.20
N GLN A 775 1.00 -36.75 6.42
CA GLN A 775 1.47 -37.24 7.71
C GLN A 775 3.00 -37.10 7.78
N LEU A 776 3.49 -36.17 8.59
CA LEU A 776 4.92 -36.04 8.86
C LEU A 776 5.36 -37.20 9.75
N HIS A 777 6.33 -38.00 9.28
CA HIS A 777 6.94 -39.03 10.11
C HIS A 777 7.65 -38.40 11.32
N ALA A 778 7.71 -39.10 12.45
CA ALA A 778 8.28 -38.59 13.71
C ALA A 778 9.71 -38.04 13.56
N GLU A 779 10.51 -38.60 12.65
CA GLU A 779 11.89 -38.21 12.37
C GLU A 779 12.09 -37.37 11.09
N ALA A 780 11.01 -36.94 10.43
CA ALA A 780 11.08 -36.29 9.12
C ALA A 780 11.95 -35.03 9.10
N LEU A 781 12.05 -34.31 10.23
CA LEU A 781 12.78 -33.05 10.34
C LEU A 781 14.18 -33.20 10.95
N SER A 782 14.56 -34.40 11.43
CA SER A 782 15.80 -34.61 12.20
C SER A 782 17.09 -34.23 11.44
N GLY A 783 17.08 -34.31 10.11
CA GLY A 783 18.22 -33.96 9.25
C GLY A 783 18.34 -32.47 8.90
N ALA A 784 17.30 -31.66 9.12
CA ALA A 784 17.20 -30.28 8.63
C ALA A 784 17.84 -29.25 9.58
N LYS A 785 19.09 -29.49 10.00
CA LYS A 785 19.75 -28.71 11.07
C LYS A 785 19.97 -27.22 10.76
N CYS A 786 19.98 -26.83 9.48
CA CYS A 786 20.15 -25.44 9.04
C CYS A 786 18.82 -24.71 8.76
N LEU A 787 17.67 -25.36 8.97
CA LEU A 787 16.38 -24.80 8.64
C LEU A 787 16.07 -23.59 9.53
N CYS A 788 15.77 -22.44 8.90
CA CYS A 788 15.41 -21.19 9.54
C CYS A 788 13.92 -20.86 9.38
N VAL A 789 13.33 -21.24 8.25
CA VAL A 789 11.92 -21.03 7.88
C VAL A 789 11.26 -22.38 7.60
N LEU A 790 10.17 -22.67 8.32
CA LEU A 790 9.30 -23.81 8.07
C LEU A 790 7.86 -23.31 7.94
N ASP A 791 7.27 -23.44 6.76
CA ASP A 791 5.89 -23.06 6.46
C ASP A 791 5.06 -24.31 6.16
N LEU A 792 4.14 -24.61 7.07
CA LEU A 792 3.17 -25.71 7.02
C LEU A 792 1.73 -25.19 6.82
N SER A 793 1.52 -23.91 6.55
CA SER A 793 0.18 -23.27 6.48
C SER A 793 -0.75 -23.91 5.44
N LYS A 794 -0.19 -24.48 4.37
CA LYS A 794 -0.96 -25.17 3.30
C LYS A 794 -1.08 -26.67 3.49
N CYS A 795 -0.48 -27.20 4.55
CA CYS A 795 -0.42 -28.62 4.84
C CYS A 795 -1.54 -29.04 5.81
N CYS A 796 -2.30 -30.08 5.49
CA CYS A 796 -3.32 -30.65 6.39
C CYS A 796 -2.71 -31.56 7.47
N ALA A 797 -1.50 -31.25 7.95
CA ALA A 797 -0.82 -32.08 8.93
C ALA A 797 -1.59 -32.09 10.25
N GLN A 798 -1.98 -33.28 10.71
CA GLN A 798 -2.75 -33.48 11.93
C GLN A 798 -1.92 -33.15 13.19
N GLU A 799 -0.61 -33.45 13.18
CA GLU A 799 0.29 -33.25 14.33
C GLU A 799 1.71 -32.80 13.89
N LEU A 800 2.37 -32.00 14.74
CA LEU A 800 3.78 -31.63 14.57
C LEU A 800 4.67 -32.71 15.17
N PRO A 801 5.69 -33.23 14.45
CA PRO A 801 6.55 -34.29 14.97
C PRO A 801 7.51 -33.77 16.06
N ASP A 802 7.86 -34.62 17.04
CA ASP A 802 8.82 -34.28 18.11
C ASP A 802 10.20 -33.87 17.58
N SER A 803 10.59 -34.34 16.38
CA SER A 803 11.82 -33.92 15.72
C SER A 803 11.89 -32.41 15.44
N ILE A 804 10.78 -31.67 15.51
CA ILE A 804 10.79 -30.21 15.38
C ILE A 804 11.70 -29.53 16.41
N GLY A 805 11.80 -30.09 17.62
CA GLY A 805 12.69 -29.56 18.66
C GLY A 805 14.19 -29.67 18.32
N GLN A 806 14.56 -30.45 17.30
CA GLN A 806 15.93 -30.58 16.84
C GLN A 806 16.37 -29.43 15.92
N LEU A 807 15.43 -28.62 15.43
CA LEU A 807 15.67 -27.52 14.49
C LEU A 807 16.21 -26.26 15.20
N LYS A 808 17.42 -26.33 15.76
CA LYS A 808 18.02 -25.25 16.58
C LYS A 808 18.30 -23.93 15.86
N GLN A 809 18.14 -23.88 14.54
CA GLN A 809 18.26 -22.64 13.75
C GLN A 809 16.90 -22.07 13.33
N LEU A 810 15.79 -22.72 13.68
CA LEU A 810 14.45 -22.30 13.29
C LEU A 810 14.10 -20.98 13.97
N ARG A 811 13.69 -20.01 13.16
CA ARG A 811 13.27 -18.67 13.59
C ARG A 811 11.84 -18.35 13.18
N TYR A 812 11.34 -19.00 12.12
CA TYR A 812 9.99 -18.85 11.61
C TYR A 812 9.31 -20.22 11.53
N LEU A 813 8.17 -20.34 12.20
CA LEU A 813 7.28 -21.49 12.09
C LEU A 813 5.86 -21.00 11.81
N ASP A 814 5.37 -21.29 10.61
CA ASP A 814 3.94 -21.26 10.34
C ASP A 814 3.39 -22.67 10.41
N ALA A 815 2.55 -22.91 11.42
CA ALA A 815 1.80 -24.15 11.59
C ALA A 815 0.30 -23.85 11.71
N SER A 816 -0.18 -22.78 11.08
CA SER A 816 -1.61 -22.48 10.99
C SER A 816 -2.37 -23.59 10.24
N TRP A 817 -3.69 -23.64 10.43
CA TRP A 817 -4.56 -24.49 9.63
C TRP A 817 -5.12 -23.72 8.43
N ASN A 818 -5.17 -24.38 7.28
CA ASN A 818 -5.54 -23.75 6.02
C ASN A 818 -7.02 -23.33 5.99
N VAL A 819 -7.29 -22.06 5.65
CA VAL A 819 -8.64 -21.49 5.46
C VAL A 819 -8.85 -20.97 4.03
N ASP A 820 -7.81 -21.03 3.18
CA ASP A 820 -7.82 -20.44 1.83
C ASP A 820 -8.60 -21.28 0.80
N VAL A 821 -9.71 -21.91 1.19
CA VAL A 821 -10.57 -22.62 0.26
C VAL A 821 -12.00 -22.08 0.34
N PRO A 822 -12.44 -21.31 -0.67
CA PRO A 822 -13.84 -21.31 -1.05
C PRO A 822 -14.13 -22.70 -1.65
N GLU A 823 -14.82 -23.56 -0.89
CA GLU A 823 -15.52 -24.80 -1.31
C GLU A 823 -14.79 -25.80 -2.22
N PRO A 824 -14.59 -27.03 -1.71
CA PRO A 824 -15.54 -28.11 -1.97
C PRO A 824 -16.04 -28.80 -0.68
N PRO A 825 -17.13 -29.60 -0.75
CA PRO A 825 -17.77 -30.26 0.40
C PRO A 825 -17.00 -31.45 0.99
N GLU A 826 -15.75 -31.68 0.58
CA GLU A 826 -14.96 -32.89 0.93
C GLU A 826 -13.65 -32.58 1.69
N TYR A 827 -13.51 -31.40 2.31
CA TYR A 827 -12.38 -31.20 3.22
C TYR A 827 -12.69 -31.79 4.60
N PRO A 828 -11.77 -32.60 5.18
CA PRO A 828 -11.92 -33.05 6.55
C PRO A 828 -11.95 -31.83 7.46
N ASP A 829 -12.92 -31.80 8.38
CA ASP A 829 -12.93 -30.87 9.50
C ASP A 829 -11.53 -30.78 10.14
N PRO A 830 -11.08 -29.59 10.60
CA PRO A 830 -9.86 -29.50 11.36
C PRO A 830 -9.91 -30.54 12.51
N PRO A 831 -8.80 -31.28 12.75
CA PRO A 831 -8.77 -32.33 13.75
C PRO A 831 -9.26 -31.78 15.10
N GLU A 832 -10.07 -32.55 15.84
CA GLU A 832 -10.71 -32.07 17.08
C GLU A 832 -9.73 -31.49 18.12
N SER A 833 -8.48 -31.92 18.06
CA SER A 833 -7.37 -31.35 18.82
C SER A 833 -6.05 -31.49 18.07
N THR A 834 -5.14 -30.54 18.26
CA THR A 834 -3.77 -30.59 17.75
C THR A 834 -2.82 -30.74 18.94
N MET A 835 -1.99 -31.77 19.00
CA MET A 835 -0.99 -31.85 20.07
C MET A 835 0.23 -30.99 19.73
N ILE A 836 0.58 -30.02 20.58
CA ILE A 836 1.80 -29.26 20.43
C ILE A 836 2.93 -30.03 21.14
N PRO A 837 3.96 -30.52 20.42
CA PRO A 837 5.01 -31.32 21.01
C PRO A 837 5.79 -30.49 22.03
N LYS A 838 6.04 -31.05 23.23
CA LYS A 838 6.86 -30.40 24.28
C LYS A 838 8.24 -30.01 23.76
N ALA A 839 8.74 -30.75 22.76
CA ALA A 839 9.98 -30.49 22.06
C ALA A 839 10.03 -29.11 21.38
N LEU A 840 8.89 -28.51 21.02
CA LEU A 840 8.82 -27.15 20.45
C LEU A 840 9.39 -26.11 21.41
N GLY A 841 9.24 -26.30 22.73
CA GLY A 841 9.80 -25.41 23.75
C GLY A 841 11.33 -25.40 23.82
N SER A 842 12.00 -26.25 23.02
CA SER A 842 13.45 -26.26 22.90
C SER A 842 13.99 -25.37 21.77
N LEU A 843 13.11 -24.68 21.04
CA LEU A 843 13.43 -23.74 19.96
C LEU A 843 13.64 -22.31 20.48
N ASN A 844 14.75 -22.12 21.18
CA ASN A 844 15.07 -20.84 21.83
C ASN A 844 15.39 -19.67 20.88
N LYS A 845 15.49 -19.90 19.56
CA LYS A 845 15.68 -18.85 18.55
C LYS A 845 14.40 -18.52 17.77
N LEU A 846 13.28 -19.15 18.10
CA LEU A 846 12.02 -18.95 17.39
C LEU A 846 11.54 -17.50 17.62
N GLN A 847 11.31 -16.76 16.54
CA GLN A 847 10.90 -15.35 16.54
C GLN A 847 9.46 -15.19 16.05
N TYR A 848 9.01 -16.06 15.16
CA TYR A 848 7.66 -16.04 14.58
C TYR A 848 6.99 -17.40 14.76
N LEU A 849 5.80 -17.40 15.35
CA LEU A 849 4.96 -18.58 15.53
C LEU A 849 3.51 -18.27 15.15
N ASN A 850 3.02 -18.91 14.09
CA ASN A 850 1.62 -18.86 13.69
C ASN A 850 0.96 -20.22 13.94
N LEU A 851 -0.10 -20.21 14.75
CA LEU A 851 -0.92 -21.36 15.12
C LEU A 851 -2.41 -21.10 14.84
N SER A 852 -2.73 -20.04 14.09
CA SER A 852 -4.12 -19.66 13.80
C SER A 852 -4.93 -20.81 13.18
N PHE A 853 -6.24 -20.79 13.43
CA PHE A 853 -7.21 -21.79 12.94
C PHE A 853 -6.99 -23.23 13.41
N ARG A 854 -6.06 -23.47 14.35
CA ARG A 854 -5.89 -24.78 14.98
C ARG A 854 -6.96 -25.02 16.04
N ARG A 855 -7.64 -26.16 15.95
CA ARG A 855 -8.55 -26.63 17.01
C ARG A 855 -7.75 -27.22 18.18
N ARG A 856 -8.02 -26.73 19.40
CA ARG A 856 -7.46 -27.19 20.69
C ARG A 856 -5.96 -27.57 20.66
N PRO A 857 -5.00 -26.63 20.56
CA PRO A 857 -3.58 -26.95 20.67
C PRO A 857 -3.16 -27.29 22.10
N ILE A 858 -3.19 -28.59 22.44
CA ILE A 858 -2.90 -29.11 23.78
C ILE A 858 -1.40 -28.96 24.09
N GLY A 859 -1.06 -28.48 25.30
CA GLY A 859 0.32 -28.35 25.77
C GLY A 859 1.03 -27.03 25.42
N LEU A 860 0.36 -26.12 24.71
CA LEU A 860 0.92 -24.82 24.33
C LEU A 860 1.41 -23.97 25.51
N PRO A 861 0.70 -23.84 26.66
CA PRO A 861 1.17 -23.04 27.80
C PRO A 861 2.53 -23.49 28.37
N GLU A 862 2.78 -24.81 28.43
CA GLU A 862 4.05 -25.38 28.93
C GLU A 862 5.25 -25.12 28.00
N VAL A 863 4.96 -24.80 26.74
CA VAL A 863 5.93 -24.58 25.68
C VAL A 863 6.20 -23.09 25.51
N ILE A 864 5.15 -22.27 25.50
CA ILE A 864 5.23 -20.88 25.06
C ILE A 864 6.14 -20.04 25.95
N SER A 865 6.08 -20.24 27.28
CA SER A 865 6.92 -19.56 28.26
C SER A 865 8.44 -19.80 28.07
N LYS A 866 8.82 -20.83 27.31
CA LYS A 866 10.24 -21.15 27.01
C LYS A 866 10.74 -20.45 25.75
N LEU A 867 9.86 -19.88 24.93
CA LEU A 867 10.18 -19.25 23.65
C LEU A 867 10.54 -17.77 23.86
N THR A 868 11.63 -17.50 24.58
CA THR A 868 11.98 -16.14 25.04
C THR A 868 12.34 -15.16 23.93
N GLU A 869 12.72 -15.65 22.74
CA GLU A 869 13.04 -14.82 21.56
C GLU A 869 11.82 -14.56 20.67
N LEU A 870 10.63 -15.04 21.05
CA LEU A 870 9.42 -14.89 20.27
C LEU A 870 9.01 -13.41 20.19
N ARG A 871 8.80 -12.92 18.97
CA ARG A 871 8.41 -11.54 18.66
C ARG A 871 7.00 -11.46 18.09
N TYR A 872 6.60 -12.47 17.33
CA TYR A 872 5.26 -12.59 16.75
C TYR A 872 4.59 -13.89 17.19
N LEU A 873 3.38 -13.78 17.71
CA LEU A 873 2.51 -14.91 18.03
C LEU A 873 1.12 -14.69 17.45
N ASN A 874 0.64 -15.62 16.63
CA ASN A 874 -0.74 -15.64 16.15
C ASN A 874 -1.46 -16.91 16.57
N THR A 875 -2.53 -16.74 17.34
CA THR A 875 -3.45 -17.78 17.80
C THR A 875 -4.90 -17.39 17.52
N SER A 876 -5.14 -16.60 16.47
CA SER A 876 -6.49 -16.21 16.05
C SER A 876 -7.31 -17.43 15.58
N PHE A 877 -8.63 -17.38 15.76
CA PHE A 877 -9.56 -18.43 15.33
C PHE A 877 -9.23 -19.84 15.85
N CYS A 878 -8.50 -19.96 16.96
CA CYS A 878 -8.28 -21.27 17.57
C CYS A 878 -9.58 -21.72 18.27
N GLU A 879 -10.40 -22.50 17.56
CA GLU A 879 -11.63 -23.07 18.11
C GLU A 879 -11.32 -24.13 19.18
N GLY A 880 -11.96 -23.98 20.34
CA GLY A 880 -12.09 -25.05 21.32
C GLY A 880 -11.47 -24.72 22.66
N TYR A 881 -12.31 -24.83 23.69
CA TYR A 881 -12.03 -25.33 25.04
C TYR A 881 -10.64 -25.13 25.67
N TYR A 882 -9.96 -24.01 25.42
CA TYR A 882 -8.92 -23.53 26.35
C TYR A 882 -9.50 -23.20 27.75
N LEU A 883 -10.84 -23.26 27.88
CA LEU A 883 -11.62 -23.01 29.08
C LEU A 883 -12.42 -24.20 29.64
N LEU A 884 -12.00 -25.46 29.51
CA LEU A 884 -12.54 -26.50 30.40
C LEU A 884 -11.37 -27.10 31.18
N ASP A 885 -11.27 -26.93 32.50
CA ASP A 885 -12.34 -27.02 33.52
C ASP A 885 -12.51 -25.80 34.44
N SER A 886 -11.78 -24.70 34.22
CA SER A 886 -11.85 -23.53 35.12
C SER A 886 -11.30 -22.22 34.51
N PRO A 887 -11.78 -21.04 34.97
CA PRO A 887 -11.20 -19.73 34.66
C PRO A 887 -9.68 -19.63 34.93
N SER A 888 -9.12 -20.48 35.79
CA SER A 888 -7.70 -20.44 36.14
C SER A 888 -6.76 -20.97 35.05
N ALA A 889 -7.23 -21.85 34.16
CA ALA A 889 -6.39 -22.41 33.08
C ALA A 889 -6.16 -21.39 31.94
N ASN A 890 -7.19 -20.61 31.57
CA ASN A 890 -7.04 -19.50 30.64
C ASN A 890 -6.14 -18.42 31.20
N GLN A 891 -6.33 -18.06 32.48
CA GLN A 891 -5.48 -17.10 33.15
C GLN A 891 -4.02 -17.56 33.09
N SER A 892 -3.75 -18.85 33.33
CA SER A 892 -2.41 -19.45 33.20
C SER A 892 -1.81 -19.35 31.80
N PHE A 893 -2.58 -19.63 30.73
CA PHE A 893 -2.08 -19.47 29.35
C PHE A 893 -1.75 -18.01 29.03
N ILE A 894 -2.66 -17.09 29.36
CA ILE A 894 -2.45 -15.68 29.06
C ILE A 894 -1.32 -15.09 29.93
N ASP A 895 -1.19 -15.55 31.18
CA ASP A 895 -0.05 -15.22 32.05
C ASP A 895 1.26 -15.73 31.46
N CYS A 896 1.30 -16.93 30.86
CA CYS A 896 2.49 -17.40 30.15
C CYS A 896 2.86 -16.48 28.99
N ILE A 897 1.89 -15.98 28.22
CA ILE A 897 2.17 -15.01 27.15
C ILE A 897 2.76 -13.73 27.74
N GLY A 898 2.17 -13.21 28.82
CA GLY A 898 2.66 -12.02 29.53
C GLY A 898 4.07 -12.15 30.13
N THR A 899 4.66 -13.35 30.14
CA THR A 899 6.07 -13.56 30.54
C THR A 899 7.08 -13.45 29.39
N LEU A 900 6.62 -13.31 28.14
CA LEU A 900 7.49 -13.26 26.97
C LEU A 900 8.21 -11.90 26.86
N PRO A 901 9.55 -11.85 27.00
CA PRO A 901 10.27 -10.59 27.18
C PRO A 901 10.50 -9.79 25.89
N ASN A 902 10.23 -10.40 24.73
CA ASN A 902 10.52 -9.84 23.41
C ASN A 902 9.30 -9.89 22.48
N LEU A 903 8.11 -10.22 22.99
CA LEU A 903 6.91 -10.26 22.17
C LEU A 903 6.53 -8.84 21.75
N GLU A 904 6.48 -8.59 20.45
CA GLU A 904 6.18 -7.29 19.83
C GLU A 904 4.78 -7.28 19.21
N GLN A 905 4.31 -8.42 18.72
CA GLN A 905 3.01 -8.57 18.06
C GLN A 905 2.31 -9.84 18.54
N LEU A 906 1.05 -9.69 18.92
CA LEU A 906 0.17 -10.76 19.39
C LEU A 906 -1.19 -10.64 18.71
N ASP A 907 -1.58 -11.67 17.95
CA ASP A 907 -2.91 -11.77 17.37
C ASP A 907 -3.69 -12.91 18.05
N MET A 908 -4.68 -12.53 18.84
CA MET A 908 -5.65 -13.44 19.47
C MET A 908 -7.08 -13.14 19.01
N SER A 909 -7.24 -12.54 17.84
CA SER A 909 -8.55 -12.16 17.31
C SER A 909 -9.46 -13.38 17.16
N TRP A 910 -10.77 -13.18 17.31
CA TRP A 910 -11.78 -14.23 17.08
C TRP A 910 -11.62 -15.48 17.98
N ASN A 911 -11.12 -15.26 19.20
CA ASN A 911 -11.22 -16.22 20.28
C ASN A 911 -12.37 -15.82 21.19
N ASP A 912 -13.46 -16.60 21.18
CA ASP A 912 -14.72 -16.32 21.92
C ASP A 912 -14.57 -16.34 23.47
N TYR A 913 -13.36 -16.59 23.96
CA TYR A 913 -13.05 -16.89 25.36
C TYR A 913 -12.10 -15.88 26.02
N VAL A 914 -11.67 -14.83 25.30
CA VAL A 914 -10.87 -13.74 25.84
C VAL A 914 -11.80 -12.61 26.30
N PHE A 915 -12.26 -12.66 27.55
CA PHE A 915 -13.23 -11.69 28.09
C PHE A 915 -12.61 -10.41 28.64
N CYS A 916 -11.30 -10.41 28.94
CA CYS A 916 -10.55 -9.27 29.41
C CYS A 916 -9.07 -9.40 29.04
N VAL A 917 -8.35 -8.27 28.97
CA VAL A 917 -6.90 -8.24 28.78
C VAL A 917 -6.21 -8.41 30.15
N PRO A 918 -5.40 -9.45 30.37
CA PRO A 918 -4.80 -9.69 31.68
C PRO A 918 -3.73 -8.69 32.09
N GLU A 919 -3.61 -8.43 33.39
CA GLU A 919 -2.58 -7.54 33.95
C GLU A 919 -1.17 -7.98 33.58
N SER A 920 -0.94 -9.28 33.38
CA SER A 920 0.36 -9.82 32.95
C SER A 920 0.84 -9.24 31.61
N PHE A 921 -0.06 -8.73 30.77
CA PHE A 921 0.30 -8.05 29.51
C PHE A 921 0.95 -6.69 29.73
N SER A 922 0.79 -6.07 30.91
CA SER A 922 1.54 -4.86 31.28
C SER A 922 3.06 -5.07 31.32
N ARG A 923 3.52 -6.33 31.31
CA ARG A 923 4.93 -6.72 31.31
C ARG A 923 5.52 -6.91 29.90
N LEU A 924 4.68 -6.91 28.86
CA LEU A 924 5.10 -6.98 27.48
C LEU A 924 5.71 -5.63 27.04
N LYS A 925 6.60 -5.65 26.04
CA LYS A 925 7.41 -4.49 25.63
C LYS A 925 6.70 -3.53 24.69
#